data_AF-A0A1H2PAI2-F1
#
_entry.id   AF-A0A1H2PAI2-F1
#
_cell.length_a   1.000
_cell.length_b   1.000
_cell.length_c   1.000
_cell.angle_alpha   90.00
_cell.angle_beta   90.00
_cell.angle_gamma   90.00
#
_symmetry.space_group_name_H-M   'P 1'
#
loop_
_entity.id
_entity.type
_entity.pdbx_description
1 polymer ?
#
loop_
_entity_poly.entity_id
_entity_poly.type
_entity_poly.pdbx_seq_one_letter_code
_entity_poly.pdbx_strand_id
1 'polypeptide(L)'
;MDEQVRRPDTAGAAQLRVLDSLFLSADDAAHFGHERVGRRRNIGYFAYILERSDGRFVLTEPQVLPLGTIPHQALPPGHVLHSQFFSHPALSTLDPDKISTLGWTVEDAATSLLMFSVHECRVLLGARNPAYLSGSENSLIGFTGNGSTSEAALRTRLGNREKPGELARDLETGAAKPEALVMAMAEAGDLHVFISDGRWRPRGKISGPVAPQPWARIVPDKVAYGAVFPTADGAALDRDFKDRAQHDQEQTWFGFILKHRDREEYISTELVALSTTTKLWRRRTLFAHDSSGRDFIYPEGFMPHSYFYSRQQVKRVQPTRGETSLWLAQNFIQPRHLYEVIYDGKRRPVMEVIDEANPNIPLYIASQDGAVLKYQAKKGTDLFDNDVVGQSLDDFERNLSRGTLTPAGFVRVIAKSGELGVISTSLCWDRTGPIGPHWIPSLHLSRRKLGPVFISADDAALYARSKIPRGRTVAFGGLILIRNDGCFVATDPIPIPQENFDIKWVFPDDAATAGLFPAGCKIVARYRSRVSRAIPVVMTPIERDLYRNMLSVDVVYTAFTHSEQALNEYLFAPDGATVRYRMGLWEKLRADLGIAIGASGNPANDLDAAWVKEQIYQRLLSPIDWVKKLANAGDLRVVMGSPLWGPPGKVANVVSSPIAISKDPESVESDPAYSPLHIQAQDSARFVHDQTARSSALSFGFVLKGPGRSPAFMATLPVEALKPALEHRQIFSGALPYRYNISAVYLRGATKQPGSTEETREHFFSPLDVSQVRTLAYLPSEYLPIYFSCADGALLRLKLLTFDPIPSTDRFGQIEFKPNPFASPEQARRDWSNIQQGKLGLTDYIRKMAAAGELEVLVTSAYWSCPGKVGQDWVPHMRAISDDDLWAQKPVLPLGPIFHHPDDAVGHAQRRIAHVKAQANFYISGVLVRPDTYSYVSVEPVADHASPSDGFLRIFRTQGDPSTSARNKVPEFPVEYSLRAAFQMAAPQAGFTMDGVDYASKASVWISTLILKNKRFNIEAFYYSTRSGALLKYIPSNSAQEGEFLSQPSSGSSADLVSRLKYFGVMRVLTSASGWNQLGNLGEDWQIARLRVSTQTDKPTRDEL
;
A
#
# COMPACT_ATOMS: atom_id res chain seq x y z
N MET A 1 6.60 -1.22 25.41
CA MET A 1 7.21 -1.58 26.70
C MET A 1 8.22 -2.66 26.41
N ASP A 2 9.46 -2.38 26.78
CA ASP A 2 10.67 -3.20 26.73
C ASP A 2 11.14 -3.71 25.36
N GLU A 3 11.66 -2.73 24.62
CA GLU A 3 12.73 -2.88 23.65
C GLU A 3 14.00 -3.34 24.41
N GLN A 4 14.14 -4.65 24.62
CA GLN A 4 15.45 -5.22 24.93
C GLN A 4 16.30 -5.16 23.67
N VAL A 5 17.16 -4.14 23.62
CA VAL A 5 18.37 -4.13 22.81
C VAL A 5 19.13 -5.42 23.12
N ARG A 6 19.00 -6.41 22.23
CA ARG A 6 19.88 -7.58 22.25
C ARG A 6 21.30 -7.05 22.16
N ARG A 7 22.07 -7.25 23.23
CA ARG A 7 23.53 -7.20 23.19
C ARG A 7 24.01 -8.07 22.02
N PRO A 8 25.10 -7.71 21.34
CA PRO A 8 25.65 -8.57 20.30
C PRO A 8 26.07 -9.87 20.97
N ASP A 9 25.32 -10.93 20.71
CA ASP A 9 25.74 -12.28 21.02
C ASP A 9 27.13 -12.47 20.41
N THR A 10 28.04 -13.00 21.22
CA THR A 10 29.34 -13.55 20.79
C THR A 10 29.20 -14.22 19.43
N ALA A 11 30.04 -13.81 18.48
CA ALA A 11 30.03 -14.21 17.08
C ALA A 11 29.96 -15.74 16.87
N GLY A 12 28.74 -16.28 16.91
CA GLY A 12 28.42 -17.55 16.26
C GLY A 12 28.37 -17.29 14.76
N ALA A 13 29.10 -18.09 13.98
CA ALA A 13 29.10 -18.01 12.53
C ALA A 13 27.65 -17.98 12.01
N ALA A 14 27.23 -16.86 11.40
CA ALA A 14 25.91 -16.74 10.82
C ALA A 14 25.73 -17.84 9.76
N GLN A 15 24.80 -18.78 10.01
CA GLN A 15 24.48 -19.82 9.04
C GLN A 15 23.86 -19.21 7.78
N LEU A 16 24.31 -19.67 6.62
CA LEU A 16 23.71 -19.32 5.32
C LEU A 16 22.23 -19.75 5.29
N ARG A 17 21.33 -18.80 5.06
CA ARG A 17 19.91 -19.10 4.85
C ARG A 17 19.66 -19.47 3.40
N VAL A 18 19.32 -20.74 3.17
CA VAL A 18 18.94 -21.28 1.85
C VAL A 18 17.48 -20.93 1.55
N LEU A 19 17.18 -20.54 0.31
CA LEU A 19 15.82 -20.30 -0.15
C LEU A 19 15.17 -21.64 -0.56
N ASP A 20 13.86 -21.78 -0.31
CA ASP A 20 13.14 -23.05 -0.51
C ASP A 20 12.92 -23.43 -1.99
N SER A 21 13.19 -22.51 -2.93
CA SER A 21 12.99 -22.73 -4.36
C SER A 21 14.06 -23.66 -4.96
N LEU A 22 13.61 -24.65 -5.73
CA LEU A 22 14.46 -25.65 -6.38
C LEU A 22 14.57 -25.41 -7.88
N PHE A 23 15.77 -25.58 -8.43
CA PHE A 23 16.08 -25.33 -9.84
C PHE A 23 16.73 -26.53 -10.52
N LEU A 24 16.54 -26.64 -11.84
CA LEU A 24 17.14 -27.68 -12.69
C LEU A 24 18.61 -27.44 -12.96
N SER A 25 19.04 -26.18 -13.04
CA SER A 25 20.41 -25.79 -13.33
C SER A 25 20.87 -24.62 -12.47
N ALA A 26 22.18 -24.45 -12.36
CA ALA A 26 22.77 -23.25 -11.74
C ALA A 26 22.41 -21.97 -12.52
N ASP A 27 22.24 -22.06 -13.85
CA ASP A 27 21.82 -20.95 -14.70
C ASP A 27 20.41 -20.44 -14.28
N ASP A 28 19.47 -21.37 -14.03
CA ASP A 28 18.11 -21.04 -13.58
C ASP A 28 18.10 -20.44 -12.17
N ALA A 29 18.92 -20.99 -11.26
CA ALA A 29 19.10 -20.46 -9.91
C ALA A 29 19.71 -19.04 -9.93
N ALA A 30 20.64 -18.77 -10.85
CA ALA A 30 21.21 -17.44 -11.06
C ALA A 30 20.16 -16.47 -11.64
N HIS A 31 19.33 -16.92 -12.57
CA HIS A 31 18.19 -16.16 -13.10
C HIS A 31 17.23 -15.75 -11.98
N PHE A 32 16.89 -16.69 -11.09
CA PHE A 32 16.09 -16.39 -9.91
C PHE A 32 16.77 -15.42 -8.94
N GLY A 33 18.08 -15.54 -8.73
CA GLY A 33 18.85 -14.57 -7.95
C GLY A 33 18.83 -13.17 -8.56
N HIS A 34 18.94 -13.08 -9.88
CA HIS A 34 18.83 -11.84 -10.63
C HIS A 34 17.44 -11.21 -10.46
N GLU A 35 16.36 -12.01 -10.56
CA GLU A 35 14.99 -11.57 -10.30
C GLU A 35 14.78 -11.09 -8.85
N ARG A 36 15.39 -11.79 -7.89
CA ARG A 36 15.27 -11.48 -6.46
C ARG A 36 15.94 -10.16 -6.09
N VAL A 37 17.09 -9.87 -6.70
CA VAL A 37 17.73 -8.55 -6.62
C VAL A 37 16.86 -7.53 -7.34
N GLY A 38 16.48 -7.82 -8.58
CA GLY A 38 15.65 -6.96 -9.43
C GLY A 38 16.12 -5.51 -9.42
N ARG A 39 15.25 -4.62 -8.93
CA ARG A 39 15.47 -3.17 -8.83
C ARG A 39 16.13 -2.70 -7.53
N ARG A 40 16.36 -3.61 -6.57
CA ARG A 40 17.05 -3.32 -5.31
C ARG A 40 18.55 -3.30 -5.57
N ARG A 41 19.05 -2.20 -6.15
CA ARG A 41 20.46 -2.04 -6.55
C ARG A 41 21.08 -0.75 -6.01
N ASN A 42 20.62 -0.30 -4.85
CA ASN A 42 21.26 0.81 -4.14
C ASN A 42 22.65 0.44 -3.61
N ILE A 43 22.92 -0.86 -3.49
CA ILE A 43 24.17 -1.47 -3.04
C ILE A 43 24.39 -2.79 -3.82
N GLY A 44 25.60 -3.33 -3.75
CA GLY A 44 25.91 -4.66 -4.31
C GLY A 44 25.50 -5.79 -3.38
N TYR A 45 25.10 -6.92 -3.96
CA TYR A 45 24.69 -8.12 -3.22
C TYR A 45 25.53 -9.33 -3.64
N PHE A 46 25.63 -10.31 -2.75
CA PHE A 46 26.24 -11.61 -3.04
C PHE A 46 25.36 -12.76 -2.55
N ALA A 47 25.42 -13.88 -3.24
CA ALA A 47 24.79 -15.13 -2.83
C ALA A 47 25.63 -16.32 -3.31
N TYR A 48 25.36 -17.49 -2.75
CA TYR A 48 25.89 -18.76 -3.20
C TYR A 48 24.80 -19.58 -3.86
N ILE A 49 25.15 -20.23 -4.97
CA ILE A 49 24.34 -21.27 -5.59
C ILE A 49 24.95 -22.60 -5.17
N LEU A 50 24.12 -23.42 -4.53
CA LEU A 50 24.51 -24.68 -3.95
C LEU A 50 23.87 -25.83 -4.72
N GLU A 51 24.63 -26.89 -4.92
CA GLU A 51 24.15 -28.16 -5.44
C GLU A 51 23.80 -29.09 -4.27
N ARG A 52 22.62 -29.68 -4.34
CA ARG A 52 22.12 -30.66 -3.38
C ARG A 52 22.51 -32.07 -3.82
N SER A 53 22.47 -33.02 -2.89
CA SER A 53 22.75 -34.43 -3.16
C SER A 53 21.81 -35.10 -4.19
N ASP A 54 20.66 -34.49 -4.48
CA ASP A 54 19.70 -34.93 -5.50
C ASP A 54 19.94 -34.31 -6.89
N GLY A 55 21.05 -33.57 -7.06
CA GLY A 55 21.42 -32.89 -8.31
C GLY A 55 20.64 -31.59 -8.57
N ARG A 56 19.84 -31.11 -7.60
CA ARG A 56 19.11 -29.84 -7.72
C ARG A 56 19.93 -28.67 -7.22
N PHE A 57 19.61 -27.49 -7.75
CA PHE A 57 20.26 -26.24 -7.36
C PHE A 57 19.35 -25.40 -6.47
N VAL A 58 19.95 -24.75 -5.47
CA VAL A 58 19.30 -23.80 -4.56
C VAL A 58 20.14 -22.54 -4.42
N LEU A 59 19.49 -21.43 -4.12
CA LEU A 59 20.14 -20.12 -3.93
C LEU A 59 20.08 -19.72 -2.45
N THR A 60 21.16 -19.17 -1.90
CA THR A 60 21.13 -18.54 -0.58
C THR A 60 20.51 -17.14 -0.66
N GLU A 61 19.89 -16.66 0.42
CA GLU A 61 19.33 -15.30 0.46
C GLU A 61 20.41 -14.25 0.11
N PRO A 62 20.21 -13.37 -0.89
CA PRO A 62 21.21 -12.37 -1.26
C PRO A 62 21.55 -11.44 -0.09
N GLN A 63 22.82 -11.42 0.30
CA GLN A 63 23.35 -10.60 1.39
C GLN A 63 24.10 -9.40 0.83
N VAL A 64 24.24 -8.33 1.62
CA VAL A 64 25.01 -7.14 1.21
C VAL A 64 26.48 -7.51 1.08
N LEU A 65 27.10 -7.19 -0.07
CA LEU A 65 28.51 -7.46 -0.32
C LEU A 65 29.38 -6.56 0.59
N PRO A 66 30.15 -7.12 1.55
CA PRO A 66 31.10 -6.34 2.33
C PRO A 66 32.24 -5.87 1.43
N LEU A 67 32.70 -4.62 1.62
CA LEU A 67 33.81 -4.04 0.86
C LEU A 67 35.08 -4.92 0.95
N GLY A 68 35.35 -5.71 -0.09
CA GLY A 68 36.64 -6.36 -0.33
C GLY A 68 36.89 -7.71 0.35
N THR A 69 35.88 -8.37 0.92
CA THR A 69 36.03 -9.72 1.49
C THR A 69 34.80 -10.58 1.21
N ILE A 70 34.98 -11.70 0.52
CA ILE A 70 33.94 -12.74 0.40
C ILE A 70 33.98 -13.56 1.69
N PRO A 71 32.92 -13.56 2.51
CA PRO A 71 32.95 -14.28 3.78
C PRO A 71 32.94 -15.79 3.53
N HIS A 72 33.98 -16.49 4.02
CA HIS A 72 33.98 -17.95 4.13
C HIS A 72 32.95 -18.36 5.20
N GLN A 73 31.69 -18.57 4.79
CA GLN A 73 30.63 -19.06 5.67
C GLN A 73 30.53 -20.58 5.57
N ALA A 74 30.18 -21.23 6.68
CA ALA A 74 29.96 -22.67 6.72
C ALA A 74 28.76 -23.04 5.84
N LEU A 75 28.96 -23.94 4.88
CA LEU A 75 27.90 -24.44 4.02
C LEU A 75 26.90 -25.28 4.84
N PRO A 76 25.59 -25.19 4.55
CA PRO A 76 24.61 -26.08 5.15
C PRO A 76 24.94 -27.57 4.90
N PRO A 77 24.64 -28.49 5.82
CA PRO A 77 24.87 -29.92 5.63
C PRO A 77 24.19 -30.44 4.35
N GLY A 78 24.86 -31.33 3.61
CA GLY A 78 24.32 -31.94 2.38
C GLY A 78 24.31 -31.04 1.14
N HIS A 79 24.99 -29.89 1.20
CA HIS A 79 25.11 -28.94 0.09
C HIS A 79 26.57 -28.74 -0.32
N VAL A 80 26.83 -28.68 -1.63
CA VAL A 80 28.15 -28.37 -2.20
C VAL A 80 28.07 -27.00 -2.87
N LEU A 81 29.10 -26.16 -2.69
CA LEU A 81 29.18 -24.89 -3.40
C LEU A 81 29.43 -25.15 -4.89
N HIS A 82 28.48 -24.77 -5.74
CA HIS A 82 28.63 -24.85 -7.19
C HIS A 82 29.16 -23.53 -7.76
N SER A 83 28.48 -22.42 -7.47
CA SER A 83 28.83 -21.12 -8.06
C SER A 83 28.56 -19.93 -7.16
N GLN A 84 29.26 -18.83 -7.44
CA GLN A 84 29.07 -17.54 -6.76
C GLN A 84 28.13 -16.65 -7.59
N PHE A 85 27.24 -15.92 -6.91
CA PHE A 85 26.35 -14.96 -7.54
C PHE A 85 26.66 -13.57 -7.00
N PHE A 86 26.93 -12.63 -7.90
CA PHE A 86 27.20 -11.23 -7.61
C PHE A 86 26.10 -10.35 -8.18
N SER A 87 25.85 -9.23 -7.53
CA SER A 87 25.05 -8.15 -8.06
C SER A 87 25.78 -6.84 -7.87
N HIS A 88 25.87 -6.07 -8.94
CA HIS A 88 26.40 -4.72 -8.88
C HIS A 88 25.30 -3.71 -8.53
N PRO A 89 25.67 -2.57 -7.90
CA PRO A 89 24.75 -1.47 -7.70
C PRO A 89 24.39 -0.81 -9.05
N ALA A 90 23.36 0.02 -9.08
CA ALA A 90 22.92 0.66 -10.31
C ALA A 90 23.86 1.79 -10.75
N LEU A 91 23.78 2.13 -12.03
CA LEU A 91 24.59 3.19 -12.64
C LEU A 91 24.53 4.54 -11.91
N SER A 92 23.38 4.89 -11.30
CA SER A 92 23.21 6.11 -10.48
C SER A 92 23.99 6.13 -9.15
N THR A 93 24.67 5.04 -8.77
CA THR A 93 25.55 5.03 -7.60
C THR A 93 27.00 5.33 -7.95
N LEU A 94 27.36 5.38 -9.24
CA LEU A 94 28.70 5.78 -9.65
C LEU A 94 28.89 7.28 -9.46
N ASP A 95 30.12 7.65 -9.12
CA ASP A 95 30.54 9.04 -9.00
C ASP A 95 30.74 9.65 -10.40
N PRO A 96 29.93 10.65 -10.80
CA PRO A 96 30.07 11.29 -12.11
C PRO A 96 31.43 12.00 -12.29
N ASP A 97 32.04 12.51 -11.21
CA ASP A 97 33.34 13.18 -11.29
C ASP A 97 34.46 12.18 -11.56
N LYS A 98 34.35 10.98 -10.97
CA LYS A 98 35.26 9.86 -11.26
C LYS A 98 35.14 9.39 -12.71
N ILE A 99 33.91 9.27 -13.24
CA ILE A 99 33.69 8.91 -14.66
C ILE A 99 34.36 9.95 -15.58
N SER A 100 34.19 11.24 -15.28
CA SER A 100 34.82 12.32 -16.05
C SER A 100 36.35 12.29 -15.96
N THR A 101 36.91 12.03 -14.78
CA THR A 101 38.37 11.94 -14.55
C THR A 101 39.00 10.79 -15.33
N LEU A 102 38.28 9.67 -15.47
CA LEU A 102 38.71 8.51 -16.24
C LEU A 102 38.51 8.69 -17.76
N GLY A 103 37.94 9.82 -18.21
CA GLY A 103 37.62 10.05 -19.62
C GLY A 103 36.58 9.08 -20.19
N TRP A 104 35.73 8.51 -19.32
CA TRP A 104 34.74 7.51 -19.70
C TRP A 104 33.45 8.15 -20.21
N THR A 105 32.84 7.52 -21.22
CA THR A 105 31.47 7.82 -21.63
C THR A 105 30.45 7.14 -20.69
N VAL A 106 29.16 7.47 -20.84
CA VAL A 106 28.07 6.78 -20.11
C VAL A 106 28.05 5.28 -20.44
N GLU A 107 28.34 4.93 -21.69
CA GLU A 107 28.43 3.52 -22.13
C GLU A 107 29.64 2.80 -21.54
N ASP A 108 30.79 3.47 -21.42
CA ASP A 108 31.96 2.91 -20.73
C ASP A 108 31.62 2.64 -19.24
N ALA A 109 30.98 3.61 -18.57
CA ALA A 109 30.55 3.47 -17.18
C ALA A 109 29.50 2.36 -16.99
N ALA A 110 28.53 2.24 -17.90
CA ALA A 110 27.57 1.14 -17.91
C ALA A 110 28.28 -0.21 -18.06
N THR A 111 29.16 -0.33 -19.06
CA THR A 111 29.96 -1.54 -19.32
C THR A 111 30.77 -1.97 -18.09
N SER A 112 31.29 -1.01 -17.32
CA SER A 112 32.04 -1.31 -16.08
C SER A 112 31.22 -2.01 -14.99
N LEU A 113 29.89 -1.78 -14.94
CA LEU A 113 28.96 -2.44 -14.01
C LEU A 113 28.34 -3.71 -14.59
N LEU A 114 28.31 -3.83 -15.91
CA LEU A 114 27.83 -5.03 -16.57
C LEU A 114 28.86 -6.17 -16.49
N MET A 115 30.12 -5.85 -16.18
CA MET A 115 31.24 -6.78 -16.10
C MET A 115 31.77 -6.97 -14.68
N PHE A 116 32.34 -8.15 -14.38
CA PHE A 116 33.01 -8.41 -13.11
C PHE A 116 34.11 -7.36 -12.85
N SER A 117 34.15 -6.84 -11.63
CA SER A 117 35.20 -5.92 -11.19
C SER A 117 36.56 -6.61 -11.17
N VAL A 118 37.64 -5.83 -11.24
CA VAL A 118 39.02 -6.35 -11.14
C VAL A 118 39.23 -7.19 -9.86
N HIS A 119 38.57 -6.81 -8.75
CA HIS A 119 38.63 -7.58 -7.51
C HIS A 119 37.92 -8.92 -7.63
N GLU A 120 36.70 -8.95 -8.17
CA GLU A 120 35.96 -10.19 -8.40
C GLU A 120 36.71 -11.11 -9.37
N CYS A 121 37.23 -10.58 -10.49
CA CYS A 121 38.04 -11.36 -11.44
C CYS A 121 39.24 -12.03 -10.76
N ARG A 122 39.95 -11.33 -9.86
CA ARG A 122 41.08 -11.91 -9.11
C ARG A 122 40.66 -13.09 -8.24
N VAL A 123 39.46 -13.05 -7.65
CA VAL A 123 38.91 -14.17 -6.87
C VAL A 123 38.56 -15.33 -7.80
N LEU A 124 37.84 -15.06 -8.89
CA LEU A 124 37.33 -16.08 -9.81
C LEU A 124 38.46 -16.89 -10.45
N LEU A 125 39.51 -16.22 -10.91
CA LEU A 125 40.72 -16.85 -11.47
C LEU A 125 41.53 -17.64 -10.43
N GLY A 126 41.24 -17.47 -9.13
CA GLY A 126 41.85 -18.24 -8.03
C GLY A 126 41.05 -19.46 -7.61
N ALA A 127 39.71 -19.40 -7.67
CA ALA A 127 38.81 -20.39 -7.07
C ALA A 127 38.29 -21.47 -8.04
N ARG A 128 38.45 -21.31 -9.36
CA ARG A 128 37.98 -22.22 -10.45
C ARG A 128 36.47 -22.52 -10.50
N ASN A 129 35.67 -22.05 -9.55
CA ASN A 129 34.21 -22.21 -9.59
C ASN A 129 33.56 -21.23 -10.59
N PRO A 130 32.47 -21.61 -11.28
CA PRO A 130 31.67 -20.68 -12.06
C PRO A 130 31.13 -19.52 -11.21
N ALA A 131 30.92 -18.38 -11.85
CA ALA A 131 30.24 -17.25 -11.22
C ALA A 131 29.28 -16.56 -12.16
N TYR A 132 28.25 -15.97 -11.56
CA TYR A 132 27.25 -15.18 -12.24
C TYR A 132 27.29 -13.75 -11.74
N LEU A 133 27.14 -12.79 -12.64
CA LEU A 133 27.02 -11.38 -12.32
C LEU A 133 25.71 -10.83 -12.87
N SER A 134 24.91 -10.34 -11.95
CA SER A 134 23.74 -9.52 -12.19
C SER A 134 24.16 -8.05 -12.24
N GLY A 135 24.55 -7.56 -13.42
CA GLY A 135 25.16 -6.23 -13.59
C GLY A 135 24.17 -5.07 -13.67
N SER A 136 23.01 -5.29 -14.27
CA SER A 136 21.90 -4.31 -14.36
C SER A 136 20.55 -5.02 -14.25
N GLU A 137 19.44 -4.28 -14.22
CA GLU A 137 18.08 -4.86 -14.18
C GLU A 137 17.82 -5.83 -15.34
N ASN A 138 18.44 -5.61 -16.50
CA ASN A 138 18.24 -6.42 -17.70
C ASN A 138 19.56 -7.09 -18.14
N SER A 139 20.52 -7.32 -17.22
CA SER A 139 21.79 -7.96 -17.55
C SER A 139 22.18 -9.02 -16.52
N LEU A 140 22.43 -10.22 -17.03
CA LEU A 140 22.96 -11.35 -16.29
C LEU A 140 24.01 -12.03 -17.16
N ILE A 141 25.23 -12.12 -16.66
CA ILE A 141 26.33 -12.84 -17.31
C ILE A 141 26.81 -13.97 -16.41
N GLY A 142 27.46 -14.97 -16.99
CA GLY A 142 28.20 -15.98 -16.25
C GLY A 142 29.58 -16.22 -16.84
N PHE A 143 30.51 -16.60 -15.98
CA PHE A 143 31.90 -16.86 -16.34
C PHE A 143 32.37 -18.18 -15.71
N THR A 144 33.02 -19.01 -16.52
CA THR A 144 33.72 -20.22 -16.05
C THR A 144 35.14 -20.22 -16.59
N GLY A 145 36.14 -20.30 -15.70
CA GLY A 145 37.55 -20.44 -16.10
C GLY A 145 37.79 -21.79 -16.79
N ASN A 146 38.62 -21.80 -17.83
CA ASN A 146 38.90 -23.00 -18.64
C ASN A 146 40.32 -23.55 -18.44
N GLY A 147 41.12 -22.95 -17.56
CA GLY A 147 42.50 -23.32 -17.28
C GLY A 147 43.49 -23.01 -18.40
N SER A 148 43.13 -22.14 -19.35
CA SER A 148 43.95 -21.82 -20.53
C SER A 148 45.21 -21.01 -20.20
N THR A 149 46.13 -20.93 -21.16
CA THR A 149 47.28 -20.01 -21.11
C THR A 149 46.84 -18.55 -21.06
N SER A 150 45.73 -18.21 -21.71
CA SER A 150 45.09 -16.89 -21.65
C SER A 150 44.58 -16.55 -20.24
N GLU A 151 44.05 -17.54 -19.51
CA GLU A 151 43.65 -17.39 -18.09
C GLU A 151 44.85 -17.01 -17.20
N ALA A 152 45.98 -17.71 -17.37
CA ALA A 152 47.21 -17.42 -16.63
C ALA A 152 47.81 -16.05 -17.00
N ALA A 153 47.74 -15.66 -18.28
CA ALA A 153 48.16 -14.35 -18.76
C ALA A 153 47.29 -13.23 -18.16
N LEU A 154 45.97 -13.41 -18.14
CA LEU A 154 45.05 -12.45 -17.51
C LEU A 154 45.32 -12.30 -16.01
N ARG A 155 45.53 -13.41 -15.30
CA ARG A 155 45.88 -13.38 -13.87
C ARG A 155 47.15 -12.56 -13.60
N THR A 156 48.14 -12.64 -14.50
CA THR A 156 49.36 -11.83 -14.42
C THR A 156 49.09 -10.35 -14.71
N ARG A 157 48.29 -10.05 -15.75
CA ARG A 157 47.91 -8.67 -16.13
C ARG A 157 47.03 -7.97 -15.09
N LEU A 158 46.24 -8.71 -14.31
CA LEU A 158 45.47 -8.15 -13.18
C LEU A 158 46.31 -8.02 -11.90
N GLY A 159 47.28 -8.92 -11.68
CA GLY A 159 48.10 -8.94 -10.46
C GLY A 159 47.27 -9.15 -9.18
N ASN A 160 47.80 -8.75 -8.03
CA ASN A 160 47.10 -8.85 -6.74
C ASN A 160 46.82 -7.45 -6.15
N ARG A 161 46.21 -7.38 -4.95
CA ARG A 161 45.83 -6.09 -4.34
C ARG A 161 47.04 -5.21 -3.99
N GLU A 162 48.15 -5.80 -3.57
CA GLU A 162 49.36 -5.09 -3.16
C GLU A 162 50.28 -4.71 -4.34
N LYS A 163 50.23 -5.51 -5.41
CA LYS A 163 50.99 -5.36 -6.65
C LYS A 163 50.03 -5.50 -7.84
N PRO A 164 49.27 -4.44 -8.19
CA PRO A 164 48.36 -4.49 -9.33
C PRO A 164 49.16 -4.67 -10.62
N GLY A 165 48.67 -5.53 -11.51
CA GLY A 165 49.24 -5.72 -12.84
C GLY A 165 48.93 -4.54 -13.78
N GLU A 166 49.47 -4.57 -14.99
CA GLU A 166 49.34 -3.52 -16.01
C GLU A 166 47.87 -3.18 -16.31
N LEU A 167 47.05 -4.17 -16.69
CA LEU A 167 45.64 -3.95 -17.03
C LEU A 167 44.84 -3.40 -15.84
N ALA A 168 45.14 -3.81 -14.62
CA ALA A 168 44.47 -3.28 -13.42
C ALA A 168 44.83 -1.80 -13.18
N ARG A 169 46.08 -1.40 -13.39
CA ARG A 169 46.53 0.00 -13.28
C ARG A 169 45.95 0.87 -14.40
N ASP A 170 45.90 0.34 -15.61
CA ASP A 170 45.39 1.08 -16.76
C ASP A 170 43.87 1.33 -16.64
N LEU A 171 43.12 0.36 -16.11
CA LEU A 171 41.70 0.54 -15.80
C LEU A 171 41.47 1.51 -14.64
N GLU A 172 42.35 1.52 -13.62
CA GLU A 172 42.27 2.43 -12.47
C GLU A 172 42.60 3.89 -12.83
N THR A 173 43.48 4.09 -13.80
CA THR A 173 43.90 5.42 -14.29
C THR A 173 43.10 5.91 -15.50
N GLY A 174 42.27 5.06 -16.10
CA GLY A 174 41.49 5.38 -17.31
C GLY A 174 42.27 5.24 -18.62
N ALA A 175 43.54 4.81 -18.57
CA ALA A 175 44.34 4.51 -19.76
C ALA A 175 43.78 3.33 -20.59
N ALA A 176 43.07 2.41 -19.94
CA ALA A 176 42.28 1.36 -20.58
C ALA A 176 40.78 1.54 -20.29
N LYS A 177 39.94 1.23 -21.29
CA LYS A 177 38.48 1.23 -21.15
C LYS A 177 37.98 -0.10 -20.56
N PRO A 178 36.80 -0.13 -19.91
CA PRO A 178 36.20 -1.36 -19.37
C PRO A 178 36.05 -2.49 -20.41
N GLU A 179 35.84 -2.15 -21.68
CA GLU A 179 35.79 -3.11 -22.79
C GLU A 179 37.05 -4.00 -22.89
N ALA A 180 38.23 -3.46 -22.54
CA ALA A 180 39.47 -4.23 -22.53
C ALA A 180 39.42 -5.39 -21.53
N LEU A 181 38.73 -5.23 -20.40
CA LEU A 181 38.53 -6.29 -19.41
C LEU A 181 37.55 -7.34 -19.92
N VAL A 182 36.49 -6.92 -20.62
CA VAL A 182 35.51 -7.82 -21.25
C VAL A 182 36.21 -8.76 -22.22
N MET A 183 37.01 -8.21 -23.12
CA MET A 183 37.77 -8.96 -24.12
C MET A 183 38.73 -9.93 -23.47
N ALA A 184 39.50 -9.47 -22.47
CA ALA A 184 40.47 -10.32 -21.80
C ALA A 184 39.82 -11.47 -21.03
N MET A 185 38.65 -11.26 -20.42
CA MET A 185 37.89 -12.32 -19.74
C MET A 185 37.25 -13.29 -20.73
N ALA A 186 36.75 -12.82 -21.87
CA ALA A 186 36.22 -13.68 -22.94
C ALA A 186 37.32 -14.59 -23.54
N GLU A 187 38.56 -14.12 -23.61
CA GLU A 187 39.72 -14.93 -24.03
C GLU A 187 40.18 -15.90 -22.94
N ALA A 188 40.07 -15.52 -21.67
CA ALA A 188 40.52 -16.30 -20.53
C ALA A 188 39.60 -17.47 -20.16
N GLY A 189 38.34 -17.47 -20.59
CA GLY A 189 37.38 -18.48 -20.18
C GLY A 189 36.07 -18.43 -20.95
N ASP A 190 35.06 -19.07 -20.39
CA ASP A 190 33.74 -19.17 -20.99
C ASP A 190 32.82 -18.08 -20.44
N LEU A 191 32.80 -16.93 -21.12
CA LEU A 191 31.97 -15.78 -20.77
C LEU A 191 30.66 -15.80 -21.58
N HIS A 192 29.54 -15.90 -20.87
CA HIS A 192 28.19 -16.04 -21.43
C HIS A 192 27.26 -14.92 -20.98
N VAL A 193 26.44 -14.42 -21.90
CA VAL A 193 25.33 -13.51 -21.61
C VAL A 193 24.04 -14.33 -21.54
N PHE A 194 23.35 -14.30 -20.39
CA PHE A 194 22.05 -14.96 -20.17
C PHE A 194 20.87 -13.99 -20.39
N ILE A 195 21.00 -12.77 -19.86
CA ILE A 195 20.06 -11.67 -20.08
C ILE A 195 20.86 -10.50 -20.65
N SER A 196 20.38 -9.89 -21.73
CA SER A 196 21.01 -8.77 -22.39
C SER A 196 20.16 -7.51 -22.27
N ASP A 197 20.80 -6.39 -21.92
CA ASP A 197 20.21 -5.06 -21.88
C ASP A 197 20.37 -4.31 -23.21
N GLY A 198 20.92 -4.98 -24.23
CA GLY A 198 21.17 -4.41 -25.55
C GLY A 198 22.44 -3.56 -25.66
N ARG A 199 23.24 -3.40 -24.59
CA ARG A 199 24.41 -2.50 -24.62
C ARG A 199 25.70 -3.13 -25.17
N TRP A 200 25.91 -4.44 -25.04
CA TRP A 200 27.23 -5.02 -25.31
C TRP A 200 27.30 -6.44 -25.93
N ARG A 201 26.18 -7.17 -26.08
CA ARG A 201 25.98 -8.32 -27.02
C ARG A 201 24.60 -8.97 -26.82
N PRO A 202 24.04 -9.70 -27.80
CA PRO A 202 22.91 -10.61 -27.59
C PRO A 202 23.25 -11.74 -26.60
N ARG A 203 22.23 -12.45 -26.14
CA ARG A 203 22.37 -13.69 -25.35
C ARG A 203 23.25 -14.71 -26.09
N GLY A 204 24.16 -15.37 -25.37
CA GLY A 204 25.10 -16.36 -25.91
C GLY A 204 26.55 -16.15 -25.46
N LYS A 205 27.48 -16.93 -26.04
CA LYS A 205 28.92 -16.86 -25.74
C LYS A 205 29.59 -15.61 -26.32
N ILE A 206 30.46 -14.96 -25.56
CA ILE A 206 31.27 -13.84 -26.02
C ILE A 206 32.56 -14.38 -26.68
N SER A 207 32.75 -14.06 -27.98
CA SER A 207 33.84 -14.63 -28.81
C SER A 207 34.66 -13.61 -29.63
N GLY A 208 34.50 -12.29 -29.42
CA GLY A 208 35.28 -11.25 -30.13
C GLY A 208 34.84 -9.78 -29.84
N PRO A 209 35.46 -8.76 -30.46
CA PRO A 209 35.07 -7.34 -30.28
C PRO A 209 33.73 -6.99 -30.97
N VAL A 210 33.06 -5.90 -30.56
CA VAL A 210 31.65 -5.59 -30.90
C VAL A 210 31.50 -4.22 -31.57
N ALA A 211 30.69 -4.14 -32.62
CA ALA A 211 30.10 -2.90 -33.13
C ALA A 211 28.61 -2.84 -32.76
N PRO A 212 28.06 -1.69 -32.34
CA PRO A 212 26.63 -1.54 -32.08
C PRO A 212 25.84 -1.66 -33.39
N GLN A 213 25.03 -2.72 -33.52
CA GLN A 213 24.06 -2.90 -34.60
C GLN A 213 22.76 -3.48 -34.03
N PRO A 214 21.59 -3.23 -34.63
CA PRO A 214 20.35 -3.88 -34.21
C PRO A 214 20.46 -5.40 -34.43
N TRP A 215 20.73 -6.14 -33.35
CA TRP A 215 20.85 -7.59 -33.42
C TRP A 215 19.47 -8.23 -33.66
N ALA A 216 19.36 -9.04 -34.70
CA ALA A 216 18.20 -9.91 -34.87
C ALA A 216 18.13 -10.87 -33.68
N ARG A 217 16.94 -11.03 -33.08
CA ARG A 217 16.73 -11.99 -31.97
C ARG A 217 17.04 -13.41 -32.46
N ILE A 218 18.10 -14.01 -31.92
CA ILE A 218 18.49 -15.40 -32.15
C ILE A 218 17.76 -16.27 -31.12
N VAL A 219 17.34 -17.47 -31.52
CA VAL A 219 16.81 -18.49 -30.59
C VAL A 219 17.85 -18.71 -29.48
N PRO A 220 17.47 -18.71 -28.19
CA PRO A 220 18.44 -18.90 -27.12
C PRO A 220 19.19 -20.24 -27.27
N ASP A 221 20.52 -20.24 -27.12
CA ASP A 221 21.31 -21.48 -27.07
C ASP A 221 20.88 -22.40 -25.91
N LYS A 222 20.34 -21.81 -24.83
CA LYS A 222 19.72 -22.48 -23.69
C LYS A 222 18.45 -21.72 -23.29
N VAL A 223 17.35 -22.42 -23.06
CA VAL A 223 16.10 -21.86 -22.49
C VAL A 223 16.24 -21.71 -20.98
N ALA A 224 15.79 -20.59 -20.42
CA ALA A 224 15.71 -20.39 -18.97
C ALA A 224 14.39 -20.95 -18.42
N TYR A 225 14.46 -21.63 -17.27
CA TYR A 225 13.33 -22.27 -16.59
C TYR A 225 13.06 -21.65 -15.21
N GLY A 226 11.79 -21.72 -14.80
CA GLY A 226 11.35 -21.34 -13.46
C GLY A 226 11.72 -22.38 -12.40
N ALA A 227 11.30 -22.11 -11.16
CA ALA A 227 11.46 -23.08 -10.07
C ALA A 227 10.59 -24.33 -10.32
N VAL A 228 10.94 -25.43 -9.66
CA VAL A 228 10.18 -26.69 -9.72
C VAL A 228 8.99 -26.60 -8.78
N PHE A 229 7.79 -26.85 -9.31
CA PHE A 229 6.53 -26.86 -8.55
C PHE A 229 5.87 -28.24 -8.59
N PRO A 230 5.10 -28.60 -7.56
CA PRO A 230 4.36 -29.87 -7.53
C PRO A 230 3.10 -29.86 -8.42
N THR A 231 2.71 -28.71 -8.97
CA THR A 231 1.52 -28.56 -9.83
C THR A 231 1.77 -27.59 -10.97
N ALA A 232 1.11 -27.80 -12.12
CA ALA A 232 1.13 -26.88 -13.24
C ALA A 232 0.56 -25.50 -12.88
N ASP A 233 -0.47 -25.46 -12.03
CA ASP A 233 -1.08 -24.20 -11.55
C ASP A 233 -0.06 -23.39 -10.71
N GLY A 234 0.74 -24.06 -9.88
CA GLY A 234 1.82 -23.43 -9.12
C GLY A 234 2.90 -22.81 -10.03
N ALA A 235 3.33 -23.53 -11.06
CA ALA A 235 4.28 -23.02 -12.05
C ALA A 235 3.71 -21.82 -12.85
N ALA A 236 2.42 -21.84 -13.19
CA ALA A 236 1.75 -20.74 -13.88
C ALA A 236 1.68 -19.48 -13.00
N LEU A 237 1.37 -19.62 -11.71
CA LEU A 237 1.29 -18.51 -10.76
C LEU A 237 2.67 -17.87 -10.52
N ASP A 238 3.72 -18.67 -10.38
CA ASP A 238 5.11 -18.17 -10.30
C ASP A 238 5.50 -17.41 -11.56
N ARG A 239 5.09 -17.90 -12.73
CA ARG A 239 5.40 -17.24 -14.00
C ARG A 239 4.69 -15.89 -14.18
N ASP A 240 3.39 -15.79 -13.86
CA ASP A 240 2.65 -14.51 -13.87
C ASP A 240 3.27 -13.51 -12.89
N PHE A 241 3.64 -13.97 -11.70
CA PHE A 241 4.27 -13.15 -10.68
C PHE A 241 5.57 -12.50 -11.19
N LYS A 242 6.43 -13.27 -11.86
CA LYS A 242 7.71 -12.79 -12.39
C LYS A 242 7.57 -11.92 -13.63
N ASP A 243 6.67 -12.29 -14.55
CA ASP A 243 6.40 -11.57 -15.81
C ASP A 243 5.93 -10.12 -15.60
N ARG A 244 5.05 -9.89 -14.62
CA ARG A 244 4.58 -8.54 -14.23
C ARG A 244 5.72 -7.58 -13.85
N ALA A 245 6.84 -8.11 -13.36
CA ALA A 245 8.00 -7.32 -12.96
C ALA A 245 8.94 -6.99 -14.14
N GLN A 246 8.92 -7.77 -15.23
CA GLN A 246 9.98 -7.75 -16.27
C GLN A 246 9.60 -6.98 -17.54
N HIS A 247 8.36 -7.07 -18.04
CA HIS A 247 8.00 -6.49 -19.35
C HIS A 247 7.12 -5.21 -19.36
N ASP A 248 7.70 -4.07 -19.79
CA ASP A 248 7.12 -2.70 -19.76
C ASP A 248 6.31 -2.35 -21.01
N GLN A 249 6.37 -3.24 -22.00
CA GLN A 249 5.93 -2.98 -23.36
C GLN A 249 4.52 -3.53 -23.56
N GLU A 250 3.72 -2.81 -24.34
CA GLU A 250 2.43 -3.29 -24.84
C GLU A 250 2.68 -4.38 -25.89
N GLN A 251 2.97 -5.58 -25.40
CA GLN A 251 3.23 -6.76 -26.20
C GLN A 251 2.48 -7.96 -25.61
N THR A 252 2.20 -8.91 -26.48
CA THR A 252 1.69 -10.22 -26.09
C THR A 252 2.88 -11.14 -25.89
N TRP A 253 2.91 -11.85 -24.78
CA TRP A 253 3.97 -12.77 -24.40
C TRP A 253 3.43 -14.18 -24.34
N PHE A 254 4.29 -15.16 -24.67
CA PHE A 254 3.93 -16.56 -24.54
C PHE A 254 5.09 -17.43 -24.06
N GLY A 255 4.75 -18.57 -23.47
CA GLY A 255 5.70 -19.60 -23.04
C GLY A 255 5.01 -20.95 -22.87
N PHE A 256 5.72 -21.88 -22.24
CA PHE A 256 5.25 -23.25 -22.00
C PHE A 256 5.44 -23.63 -20.54
N ILE A 257 4.56 -24.50 -20.05
CA ILE A 257 4.77 -25.26 -18.82
C ILE A 257 5.15 -26.67 -19.23
N LEU A 258 6.22 -27.21 -18.65
CA LEU A 258 6.70 -28.58 -18.87
C LEU A 258 6.39 -29.44 -17.64
N LYS A 259 6.09 -30.73 -17.86
CA LYS A 259 5.87 -31.74 -16.82
C LYS A 259 6.94 -32.84 -16.93
N HIS A 260 7.42 -33.33 -15.80
CA HIS A 260 8.30 -34.51 -15.76
C HIS A 260 7.50 -35.79 -16.07
N ARG A 261 8.05 -36.72 -16.87
CA ARG A 261 7.32 -37.92 -17.33
C ARG A 261 6.82 -38.80 -16.19
N ASP A 262 7.69 -39.01 -15.20
CA ASP A 262 7.45 -39.97 -14.11
C ASP A 262 7.14 -39.32 -12.75
N ARG A 263 7.06 -37.98 -12.67
CA ARG A 263 6.95 -37.25 -11.39
C ARG A 263 5.99 -36.07 -11.52
N GLU A 264 5.33 -35.73 -10.42
CA GLU A 264 4.53 -34.50 -10.31
C GLU A 264 5.44 -33.29 -10.09
N GLU A 265 6.26 -33.00 -11.09
CA GLU A 265 7.18 -31.88 -11.13
C GLU A 265 6.91 -31.05 -12.39
N TYR A 266 6.71 -29.74 -12.18
CA TYR A 266 6.32 -28.79 -13.22
C TYR A 266 7.26 -27.58 -13.22
N ILE A 267 7.61 -27.10 -14.40
CA ILE A 267 8.47 -25.93 -14.60
C ILE A 267 7.88 -25.03 -15.68
N SER A 268 8.03 -23.71 -15.55
CA SER A 268 7.68 -22.75 -16.60
C SER A 268 8.91 -22.36 -17.42
N THR A 269 8.77 -22.19 -18.73
CA THR A 269 9.81 -21.55 -19.54
C THR A 269 9.83 -20.03 -19.31
N GLU A 270 10.91 -19.39 -19.74
CA GLU A 270 10.90 -17.94 -20.03
C GLU A 270 9.83 -17.57 -21.06
N LEU A 271 9.47 -16.28 -21.09
CA LEU A 271 8.44 -15.76 -21.97
C LEU A 271 9.03 -15.06 -23.20
N VAL A 272 8.30 -15.19 -24.30
CA VAL A 272 8.67 -14.64 -25.59
C VAL A 272 7.62 -13.66 -26.09
N ALA A 273 8.05 -12.44 -26.36
CA ALA A 273 7.23 -11.45 -27.07
C ALA A 273 6.87 -11.88 -28.49
N LEU A 274 5.61 -11.65 -28.83
CA LEU A 274 5.11 -11.67 -30.20
C LEU A 274 5.77 -10.55 -31.02
N SER A 275 6.28 -10.87 -32.20
CA SER A 275 6.92 -9.91 -33.10
C SER A 275 6.59 -10.23 -34.57
N THR A 276 7.14 -9.49 -35.52
CA THR A 276 7.00 -9.81 -36.96
C THR A 276 7.67 -11.13 -37.35
N THR A 277 8.70 -11.55 -36.62
CA THR A 277 9.49 -12.78 -36.88
C THR A 277 9.04 -13.96 -36.02
N THR A 278 8.48 -13.68 -34.84
CA THR A 278 8.00 -14.69 -33.90
C THR A 278 6.50 -14.87 -34.03
N LYS A 279 6.02 -16.11 -34.16
CA LYS A 279 4.59 -16.43 -34.05
C LYS A 279 4.30 -17.12 -32.71
N LEU A 280 3.09 -16.97 -32.17
CA LEU A 280 2.72 -17.61 -30.92
C LEU A 280 2.85 -19.14 -31.04
N TRP A 281 3.12 -19.79 -29.90
CA TRP A 281 3.09 -21.25 -29.73
C TRP A 281 4.13 -22.05 -30.56
N ARG A 282 4.96 -21.38 -31.36
CA ARG A 282 6.03 -22.04 -32.13
C ARG A 282 7.14 -22.51 -31.21
N ARG A 283 7.26 -23.84 -31.04
CA ARG A 283 8.30 -24.48 -30.21
C ARG A 283 9.72 -24.11 -30.62
N ARG A 284 10.01 -23.99 -31.92
CA ARG A 284 11.31 -23.57 -32.46
C ARG A 284 11.78 -22.17 -32.01
N THR A 285 10.88 -21.39 -31.42
CA THR A 285 11.21 -20.07 -30.88
C THR A 285 11.98 -20.18 -29.56
N LEU A 286 11.76 -21.27 -28.80
CA LEU A 286 12.44 -21.54 -27.53
C LEU A 286 13.36 -22.76 -27.62
N PHE A 287 12.88 -23.86 -28.20
CA PHE A 287 13.58 -25.14 -28.18
C PHE A 287 14.38 -25.39 -29.46
N ALA A 288 15.63 -25.82 -29.29
CA ALA A 288 16.48 -26.33 -30.36
C ALA A 288 16.04 -27.73 -30.83
N HIS A 289 16.54 -28.14 -31.99
CA HIS A 289 16.37 -29.50 -32.50
C HIS A 289 17.51 -30.42 -32.07
N ASP A 290 17.22 -31.71 -31.97
CA ASP A 290 18.22 -32.76 -31.82
C ASP A 290 19.17 -32.82 -33.03
N SER A 291 20.27 -33.56 -32.91
CA SER A 291 21.25 -33.71 -34.00
C SER A 291 20.66 -34.34 -35.27
N SER A 292 19.49 -35.00 -35.18
CA SER A 292 18.76 -35.53 -36.33
C SER A 292 17.78 -34.55 -36.97
N GLY A 293 17.54 -33.39 -36.35
CA GLY A 293 16.62 -32.35 -36.84
C GLY A 293 15.15 -32.72 -36.74
N ARG A 294 14.79 -33.83 -36.09
CA ARG A 294 13.43 -34.39 -36.07
C ARG A 294 12.67 -34.02 -34.81
N ASP A 295 13.34 -33.98 -33.66
CA ASP A 295 12.73 -33.75 -32.36
C ASP A 295 13.26 -32.49 -31.70
N PHE A 296 12.50 -31.94 -30.74
CA PHE A 296 12.93 -30.80 -29.93
C PHE A 296 13.67 -31.28 -28.68
N ILE A 297 14.70 -30.54 -28.28
CA ILE A 297 15.44 -30.81 -27.05
C ILE A 297 14.72 -30.16 -25.87
N TYR A 298 14.29 -30.98 -24.92
CA TYR A 298 13.71 -30.58 -23.63
C TYR A 298 14.68 -30.89 -22.49
N PRO A 299 14.49 -30.32 -21.28
CA PRO A 299 15.21 -30.77 -20.10
C PRO A 299 15.01 -32.27 -19.88
N GLU A 300 16.01 -32.92 -19.31
CA GLU A 300 15.98 -34.37 -19.08
C GLU A 300 14.73 -34.79 -18.30
N GLY A 301 13.96 -35.74 -18.85
CA GLY A 301 12.72 -36.21 -18.25
C GLY A 301 11.53 -35.25 -18.36
N PHE A 302 11.67 -34.07 -18.96
CA PHE A 302 10.55 -33.14 -19.15
C PHE A 302 9.95 -33.20 -20.56
N MET A 303 8.66 -32.94 -20.64
CA MET A 303 7.93 -32.74 -21.88
C MET A 303 6.96 -31.57 -21.73
N PRO A 304 6.60 -30.85 -22.80
CA PRO A 304 5.67 -29.75 -22.65
C PRO A 304 4.27 -30.27 -22.29
N HIS A 305 3.59 -29.52 -21.43
CA HIS A 305 2.32 -29.87 -20.80
C HIS A 305 1.23 -28.82 -21.06
N SER A 306 1.57 -27.52 -21.05
CA SER A 306 0.59 -26.45 -21.26
C SER A 306 1.19 -25.23 -21.95
N TYR A 307 0.33 -24.45 -22.59
CA TYR A 307 0.67 -23.11 -23.08
C TYR A 307 0.48 -22.07 -21.98
N PHE A 308 1.29 -21.01 -22.01
CA PHE A 308 1.14 -19.86 -21.13
C PHE A 308 1.05 -18.59 -21.96
N TYR A 309 -0.06 -17.85 -21.83
CA TYR A 309 -0.31 -16.56 -22.45
C TYR A 309 -0.19 -15.46 -21.40
N SER A 310 0.45 -14.36 -21.75
CA SER A 310 0.47 -13.16 -20.93
C SER A 310 0.31 -11.87 -21.73
N ARG A 311 -0.44 -10.92 -21.16
CA ARG A 311 -0.52 -9.54 -21.65
C ARG A 311 -0.65 -8.57 -20.49
N GLN A 312 0.48 -8.04 -20.02
CA GLN A 312 0.53 -7.20 -18.80
C GLN A 312 0.28 -5.71 -19.06
N GLN A 313 0.37 -5.23 -20.30
CA GLN A 313 0.14 -3.81 -20.62
C GLN A 313 -0.75 -3.66 -21.87
N VAL A 314 -1.75 -2.78 -21.75
CA VAL A 314 -2.62 -2.32 -22.84
C VAL A 314 -2.74 -0.80 -22.72
N LYS A 315 -2.11 -0.04 -23.63
CA LYS A 315 -2.23 1.41 -23.64
C LYS A 315 -3.51 1.82 -24.37
N ARG A 316 -4.19 2.84 -23.85
CA ARG A 316 -5.41 3.41 -24.45
C ARG A 316 -5.14 4.40 -25.59
N VAL A 317 -3.87 4.67 -25.88
CA VAL A 317 -3.38 5.81 -26.70
C VAL A 317 -3.76 5.71 -28.17
N GLN A 318 -4.28 4.56 -28.65
CA GLN A 318 -4.74 4.43 -30.03
C GLN A 318 -6.26 4.61 -30.11
N PRO A 319 -6.76 5.78 -30.60
CA PRO A 319 -8.20 6.05 -30.78
C PRO A 319 -8.88 5.09 -31.78
N THR A 320 -8.12 4.25 -32.48
CA THR A 320 -8.59 3.25 -33.45
C THR A 320 -9.05 1.93 -32.84
N ARG A 321 -8.90 1.69 -31.53
CA ARG A 321 -9.38 0.45 -30.90
C ARG A 321 -10.81 0.58 -30.39
N GLY A 322 -11.71 -0.26 -30.91
CA GLY A 322 -13.08 -0.38 -30.38
C GLY A 322 -13.10 -0.91 -28.94
N GLU A 323 -14.11 -0.49 -28.16
CA GLU A 323 -14.26 -0.79 -26.73
C GLU A 323 -14.21 -2.29 -26.40
N THR A 324 -14.80 -3.13 -27.26
CA THR A 324 -14.78 -4.60 -27.16
C THR A 324 -13.37 -5.18 -27.17
N SER A 325 -12.51 -4.71 -28.07
CA SER A 325 -11.14 -5.22 -28.19
C SER A 325 -10.30 -4.78 -27.00
N LEU A 326 -10.53 -3.56 -26.49
CA LEU A 326 -9.87 -3.04 -25.29
C LEU A 326 -10.24 -3.87 -24.06
N TRP A 327 -11.53 -4.19 -23.87
CA TRP A 327 -11.97 -5.03 -22.75
C TRP A 327 -11.31 -6.42 -22.78
N LEU A 328 -11.31 -7.07 -23.94
CA LEU A 328 -10.68 -8.39 -24.10
C LEU A 328 -9.17 -8.33 -23.89
N ALA A 329 -8.52 -7.24 -24.28
CA ALA A 329 -7.09 -7.05 -24.07
C ALA A 329 -6.73 -6.91 -22.59
N GLN A 330 -7.59 -6.27 -21.80
CA GLN A 330 -7.38 -5.98 -20.38
C GLN A 330 -7.73 -7.18 -19.48
N ASN A 331 -8.85 -7.85 -19.77
CA ASN A 331 -9.44 -8.84 -18.88
C ASN A 331 -9.34 -10.28 -19.41
N PHE A 332 -8.94 -10.52 -20.67
CA PHE A 332 -8.94 -11.87 -21.25
C PHE A 332 -7.93 -12.05 -22.42
N ILE A 333 -8.19 -13.00 -23.31
CA ILE A 333 -7.41 -13.27 -24.53
C ILE A 333 -8.17 -12.80 -25.78
N GLN A 334 -7.43 -12.33 -26.79
CA GLN A 334 -8.01 -11.96 -28.10
C GLN A 334 -8.39 -13.22 -28.91
N PRO A 335 -9.50 -13.22 -29.67
CA PRO A 335 -9.98 -14.39 -30.41
C PRO A 335 -8.92 -15.07 -31.28
N ARG A 336 -8.19 -14.29 -32.10
CA ARG A 336 -7.10 -14.80 -32.94
C ARG A 336 -5.99 -15.53 -32.18
N HIS A 337 -5.66 -15.11 -30.96
CA HIS A 337 -4.58 -15.76 -30.20
C HIS A 337 -5.05 -17.09 -29.60
N LEU A 338 -6.33 -17.17 -29.20
CA LEU A 338 -6.94 -18.41 -28.73
C LEU A 338 -7.16 -19.40 -29.89
N TYR A 339 -7.52 -18.90 -31.08
CA TYR A 339 -7.65 -19.69 -32.29
C TYR A 339 -6.40 -20.49 -32.59
N GLU A 340 -5.22 -19.87 -32.53
CA GLU A 340 -3.96 -20.56 -32.80
C GLU A 340 -3.72 -21.75 -31.86
N VAL A 341 -4.07 -21.62 -30.57
CA VAL A 341 -3.97 -22.73 -29.59
C VAL A 341 -4.89 -23.89 -29.94
N ILE A 342 -6.15 -23.58 -30.29
CA ILE A 342 -7.16 -24.61 -30.61
C ILE A 342 -6.84 -25.28 -31.95
N TYR A 343 -6.41 -24.49 -32.93
CA TYR A 343 -6.05 -24.98 -34.25
C TYR A 343 -4.81 -25.90 -34.22
N ASP A 344 -3.76 -25.51 -33.50
CA ASP A 344 -2.56 -26.34 -33.33
C ASP A 344 -2.87 -27.63 -32.55
N GLY A 345 -3.74 -27.56 -31.53
CA GLY A 345 -4.21 -28.73 -30.78
C GLY A 345 -4.97 -29.75 -31.64
N LYS A 346 -5.74 -29.30 -32.65
CA LYS A 346 -6.51 -30.19 -33.55
C LYS A 346 -5.65 -30.92 -34.59
N ARG A 347 -4.57 -30.31 -35.10
CA ARG A 347 -3.89 -30.79 -36.31
C ARG A 347 -2.81 -31.84 -36.08
N ARG A 348 -2.08 -31.82 -34.96
CA ARG A 348 -1.09 -32.84 -34.55
C ARG A 348 -0.79 -32.71 -33.05
N PRO A 349 -1.09 -33.68 -32.17
CA PRO A 349 -0.52 -33.67 -30.84
C PRO A 349 0.96 -34.03 -30.98
N VAL A 350 1.85 -33.04 -31.13
CA VAL A 350 3.31 -33.26 -31.04
C VAL A 350 3.78 -33.21 -29.58
N MET A 351 2.86 -33.58 -28.70
CA MET A 351 2.89 -33.57 -27.24
C MET A 351 2.16 -34.86 -26.87
N GLU A 352 2.75 -35.70 -26.02
CA GLU A 352 2.12 -36.96 -25.65
C GLU A 352 0.74 -36.68 -25.05
N VAL A 353 -0.27 -37.45 -25.46
CA VAL A 353 -1.64 -37.32 -24.96
C VAL A 353 -1.60 -37.75 -23.49
N ILE A 354 -1.56 -36.79 -22.58
CA ILE A 354 -1.44 -37.02 -21.12
C ILE A 354 -2.71 -37.67 -20.56
N ASP A 355 -3.85 -37.44 -21.21
CA ASP A 355 -5.13 -38.04 -20.85
C ASP A 355 -5.86 -38.51 -22.12
N GLU A 356 -5.99 -39.83 -22.28
CA GLU A 356 -6.72 -40.46 -23.39
C GLU A 356 -8.20 -39.98 -23.46
N ALA A 357 -8.76 -39.51 -22.33
CA ALA A 357 -10.10 -38.97 -22.26
C ALA A 357 -10.22 -37.53 -22.80
N ASN A 358 -9.16 -36.71 -22.70
CA ASN A 358 -9.17 -35.33 -23.22
C ASN A 358 -7.82 -34.92 -23.86
N PRO A 359 -7.64 -35.10 -25.18
CA PRO A 359 -6.37 -34.89 -25.87
C PRO A 359 -5.96 -33.43 -26.08
N ASN A 360 -6.76 -32.46 -25.60
CA ASN A 360 -6.49 -31.03 -25.82
C ASN A 360 -5.57 -30.45 -24.74
N ILE A 361 -4.57 -29.67 -25.17
CA ILE A 361 -3.55 -29.07 -24.31
C ILE A 361 -4.15 -27.89 -23.51
N PRO A 362 -3.94 -27.81 -22.18
CA PRO A 362 -4.36 -26.66 -21.39
C PRO A 362 -3.62 -25.37 -21.75
N LEU A 363 -4.33 -24.25 -21.64
CA LEU A 363 -3.83 -22.88 -21.81
C LEU A 363 -4.02 -22.09 -20.52
N TYR A 364 -2.93 -21.55 -19.99
CA TYR A 364 -2.97 -20.55 -18.92
C TYR A 364 -3.01 -19.14 -19.52
N ILE A 365 -3.86 -18.27 -18.98
CA ILE A 365 -4.07 -16.89 -19.46
C ILE A 365 -3.84 -15.93 -18.29
N ALA A 366 -2.73 -15.19 -18.33
CA ALA A 366 -2.44 -14.09 -17.44
C ALA A 366 -2.92 -12.76 -18.06
N SER A 367 -3.93 -12.15 -17.45
CA SER A 367 -4.51 -10.89 -17.91
C SER A 367 -3.96 -9.69 -17.13
N GLN A 368 -3.99 -8.52 -17.78
CA GLN A 368 -3.52 -7.25 -17.21
C GLN A 368 -4.23 -6.92 -15.88
N ASP A 369 -5.53 -7.21 -15.80
CA ASP A 369 -6.38 -6.97 -14.62
C ASP A 369 -5.94 -7.73 -13.35
N GLY A 370 -5.00 -8.68 -13.45
CA GLY A 370 -4.51 -9.42 -12.30
C GLY A 370 -4.86 -10.91 -12.28
N ALA A 371 -5.75 -11.37 -13.15
CA ALA A 371 -6.22 -12.74 -13.11
C ALA A 371 -5.28 -13.71 -13.81
N VAL A 372 -5.31 -14.96 -13.34
CA VAL A 372 -4.73 -16.11 -14.03
C VAL A 372 -5.84 -17.13 -14.24
N LEU A 373 -6.11 -17.45 -15.50
CA LEU A 373 -7.17 -18.37 -15.92
C LEU A 373 -6.55 -19.62 -16.52
N LYS A 374 -7.30 -20.73 -16.50
CA LYS A 374 -6.95 -21.98 -17.15
C LYS A 374 -8.09 -22.38 -18.09
N TYR A 375 -7.77 -22.64 -19.35
CA TYR A 375 -8.71 -23.12 -20.35
C TYR A 375 -8.25 -24.43 -20.95
N GLN A 376 -9.14 -25.40 -21.04
CA GLN A 376 -8.92 -26.65 -21.78
C GLN A 376 -10.11 -26.92 -22.70
N ALA A 377 -9.88 -26.96 -24.00
CA ALA A 377 -10.94 -27.24 -24.96
C ALA A 377 -11.51 -28.66 -24.78
N LYS A 378 -12.80 -28.87 -24.99
CA LYS A 378 -13.38 -30.22 -24.99
C LYS A 378 -13.03 -30.97 -26.29
N LYS A 379 -12.95 -32.30 -26.23
CA LYS A 379 -12.79 -33.14 -27.42
C LYS A 379 -13.93 -32.88 -28.41
N GLY A 380 -13.60 -32.65 -29.69
CA GLY A 380 -14.59 -32.38 -30.74
C GLY A 380 -15.29 -31.02 -30.64
N THR A 381 -14.62 -29.99 -30.10
CA THR A 381 -15.18 -28.63 -30.03
C THR A 381 -15.35 -28.00 -31.42
N ASP A 382 -16.53 -27.41 -31.67
CA ASP A 382 -16.84 -26.60 -32.86
C ASP A 382 -16.25 -25.19 -32.80
N LEU A 383 -15.61 -24.81 -31.68
CA LEU A 383 -15.01 -23.49 -31.52
C LEU A 383 -13.91 -23.26 -32.58
N PHE A 384 -14.07 -22.17 -33.34
CA PHE A 384 -13.23 -21.84 -34.49
C PHE A 384 -13.22 -22.86 -35.63
N ASP A 385 -14.33 -23.59 -35.79
CA ASP A 385 -14.53 -24.44 -36.94
C ASP A 385 -15.10 -23.63 -38.12
N ASN A 386 -14.40 -23.65 -39.26
CA ASN A 386 -14.83 -22.95 -40.47
C ASN A 386 -16.00 -23.66 -41.16
N ASP A 387 -16.21 -24.95 -40.88
CA ASP A 387 -17.29 -25.75 -41.45
C ASP A 387 -18.61 -25.58 -40.67
N VAL A 388 -18.56 -24.94 -39.49
CA VAL A 388 -19.73 -24.65 -38.66
C VAL A 388 -20.11 -23.18 -38.79
N VAL A 389 -21.33 -22.92 -39.28
CA VAL A 389 -21.84 -21.56 -39.51
C VAL A 389 -21.79 -20.73 -38.24
N GLY A 390 -21.11 -19.57 -38.31
CA GLY A 390 -21.02 -18.62 -37.19
C GLY A 390 -19.98 -18.98 -36.12
N GLN A 391 -19.19 -20.04 -36.33
CA GLN A 391 -18.13 -20.45 -35.41
C GLN A 391 -16.72 -20.15 -35.94
N SER A 392 -16.56 -19.59 -37.15
CA SER A 392 -15.24 -19.24 -37.68
C SER A 392 -14.59 -18.07 -36.92
N LEU A 393 -13.26 -17.95 -36.99
CA LEU A 393 -12.55 -16.80 -36.39
C LEU A 393 -13.07 -15.47 -36.95
N ASP A 394 -13.29 -15.40 -38.26
CA ASP A 394 -13.79 -14.21 -38.94
C ASP A 394 -15.21 -13.83 -38.48
N ASP A 395 -16.06 -14.82 -38.17
CA ASP A 395 -17.39 -14.57 -37.62
C ASP A 395 -17.30 -13.98 -36.21
N PHE A 396 -16.43 -14.52 -35.35
CA PHE A 396 -16.22 -13.98 -34.00
C PHE A 396 -15.68 -12.55 -34.04
N GLU A 397 -14.63 -12.27 -34.84
CA GLU A 397 -14.04 -10.94 -34.94
C GLU A 397 -15.02 -9.92 -35.56
N ARG A 398 -15.79 -10.33 -36.56
CA ARG A 398 -16.86 -9.50 -37.17
C ARG A 398 -18.00 -9.23 -36.19
N ASN A 399 -18.44 -10.22 -35.42
CA ASN A 399 -19.54 -10.06 -34.48
C ASN A 399 -19.15 -9.23 -33.25
N LEU A 400 -17.89 -9.34 -32.79
CA LEU A 400 -17.32 -8.52 -31.72
C LEU A 400 -17.12 -7.06 -32.15
N SER A 401 -16.64 -6.82 -33.39
CA SER A 401 -16.45 -5.47 -33.93
C SER A 401 -17.79 -4.77 -34.22
N ARG A 402 -18.82 -5.50 -34.64
CA ARG A 402 -20.20 -4.98 -34.81
C ARG A 402 -20.98 -4.83 -33.50
N GLY A 403 -20.46 -5.32 -32.37
CA GLY A 403 -21.15 -5.30 -31.07
C GLY A 403 -22.31 -6.31 -30.93
N THR A 404 -22.58 -7.12 -31.96
CA THR A 404 -23.59 -8.19 -31.91
C THR A 404 -23.22 -9.33 -30.95
N LEU A 405 -21.92 -9.53 -30.70
CA LEU A 405 -21.41 -10.41 -29.66
C LEU A 405 -20.65 -9.54 -28.64
N THR A 406 -21.04 -9.62 -27.37
CA THR A 406 -20.33 -8.92 -26.29
C THR A 406 -19.09 -9.70 -25.85
N PRO A 407 -18.08 -9.04 -25.25
CA PRO A 407 -16.93 -9.75 -24.68
C PRO A 407 -17.33 -10.85 -23.67
N ALA A 408 -18.29 -10.56 -22.79
CA ALA A 408 -18.82 -11.54 -21.84
C ALA A 408 -19.55 -12.70 -22.55
N GLY A 409 -20.28 -12.41 -23.63
CA GLY A 409 -20.88 -13.42 -24.49
C GLY A 409 -19.83 -14.35 -25.11
N PHE A 410 -18.72 -13.79 -25.61
CA PHE A 410 -17.60 -14.57 -26.13
C PHE A 410 -16.97 -15.48 -25.07
N VAL A 411 -16.75 -14.98 -23.84
CA VAL A 411 -16.28 -15.81 -22.72
C VAL A 411 -17.22 -16.97 -22.43
N ARG A 412 -18.55 -16.75 -22.44
CA ARG A 412 -19.54 -17.82 -22.22
C ARG A 412 -19.49 -18.88 -23.33
N VAL A 413 -19.27 -18.49 -24.58
CA VAL A 413 -19.09 -19.43 -25.70
C VAL A 413 -17.86 -20.29 -25.46
N ILE A 414 -16.75 -19.71 -25.01
CA ILE A 414 -15.52 -20.43 -24.69
C ILE A 414 -15.74 -21.40 -23.52
N ALA A 415 -16.36 -20.94 -22.44
CA ALA A 415 -16.69 -21.76 -21.26
C ALA A 415 -17.67 -22.91 -21.59
N LYS A 416 -18.51 -22.77 -22.63
CA LYS A 416 -19.35 -23.88 -23.13
C LYS A 416 -18.57 -24.87 -24.02
N SER A 417 -17.48 -24.39 -24.61
CA SER A 417 -16.66 -25.11 -25.58
C SER A 417 -15.49 -25.88 -24.93
N GLY A 418 -15.34 -25.79 -23.61
CA GLY A 418 -14.28 -26.46 -22.84
C GLY A 418 -14.38 -26.13 -21.35
N GLU A 419 -13.37 -26.49 -20.58
CA GLU A 419 -13.26 -26.19 -19.16
C GLU A 419 -12.47 -24.89 -18.99
N LEU A 420 -13.18 -23.79 -18.68
CA LEU A 420 -12.57 -22.52 -18.29
C LEU A 420 -12.66 -22.36 -16.77
N GLY A 421 -11.56 -22.01 -16.10
CA GLY A 421 -11.53 -21.77 -14.66
C GLY A 421 -10.60 -20.63 -14.25
N VAL A 422 -10.90 -20.01 -13.11
CA VAL A 422 -10.11 -18.94 -12.50
C VAL A 422 -9.19 -19.55 -11.44
N ILE A 423 -7.89 -19.39 -11.61
CA ILE A 423 -6.85 -19.82 -10.68
C ILE A 423 -6.49 -18.68 -9.71
N SER A 424 -6.34 -17.46 -10.25
CA SER A 424 -6.10 -16.23 -9.49
C SER A 424 -7.12 -15.17 -9.88
N THR A 425 -7.72 -14.51 -8.90
CA THR A 425 -8.83 -13.56 -9.08
C THR A 425 -8.36 -12.15 -9.45
N SER A 426 -9.23 -11.40 -10.11
CA SER A 426 -9.14 -9.96 -10.35
C SER A 426 -10.48 -9.27 -10.02
N LEU A 427 -10.66 -8.00 -10.39
CA LEU A 427 -11.96 -7.34 -10.28
C LEU A 427 -13.00 -7.91 -11.26
N CYS A 428 -12.57 -8.25 -12.48
CA CYS A 428 -13.43 -8.87 -13.48
C CYS A 428 -13.68 -10.36 -13.15
N TRP A 429 -12.64 -11.07 -12.72
CA TRP A 429 -12.66 -12.49 -12.33
C TRP A 429 -12.68 -12.62 -10.81
N ASP A 430 -13.85 -12.37 -10.23
CA ASP A 430 -14.04 -12.15 -8.79
C ASP A 430 -14.02 -13.43 -7.91
N ARG A 431 -14.10 -14.62 -8.50
CA ARG A 431 -14.11 -15.91 -7.78
C ARG A 431 -13.22 -16.95 -8.44
N THR A 432 -12.56 -17.76 -7.62
CA THR A 432 -11.79 -18.93 -8.07
C THR A 432 -12.70 -20.11 -8.39
N GLY A 433 -12.27 -20.95 -9.33
CA GLY A 433 -12.98 -22.17 -9.75
C GLY A 433 -13.53 -22.11 -11.18
N PRO A 434 -14.34 -23.11 -11.58
CA PRO A 434 -14.84 -23.23 -12.95
C PRO A 434 -15.84 -22.13 -13.30
N ILE A 435 -15.82 -21.71 -14.56
CA ILE A 435 -16.68 -20.67 -15.13
C ILE A 435 -17.84 -21.34 -15.88
N GLY A 436 -19.06 -21.07 -15.41
CA GLY A 436 -20.27 -21.61 -16.00
C GLY A 436 -20.84 -20.78 -17.15
N PRO A 437 -21.87 -21.29 -17.85
CA PRO A 437 -22.50 -20.62 -19.01
C PRO A 437 -23.24 -19.33 -18.65
N HIS A 438 -23.54 -19.11 -17.37
CA HIS A 438 -24.21 -17.91 -16.86
C HIS A 438 -23.25 -16.91 -16.20
N TRP A 439 -21.95 -17.04 -16.44
CA TRP A 439 -20.96 -16.14 -15.86
C TRP A 439 -21.21 -14.68 -16.25
N ILE A 440 -21.08 -13.79 -15.27
CA ILE A 440 -21.22 -12.35 -15.41
C ILE A 440 -19.92 -11.75 -14.86
N PRO A 441 -19.23 -10.86 -15.61
CA PRO A 441 -18.04 -10.19 -15.10
C PRO A 441 -18.37 -9.37 -13.85
N SER A 442 -17.47 -9.37 -12.87
CA SER A 442 -17.58 -8.54 -11.67
C SER A 442 -18.88 -8.74 -10.84
N LEU A 443 -19.55 -9.90 -10.93
CA LEU A 443 -20.86 -10.15 -10.32
C LEU A 443 -20.90 -9.94 -8.79
N HIS A 444 -19.81 -10.29 -8.13
CA HIS A 444 -19.58 -10.23 -6.69
C HIS A 444 -18.65 -9.09 -6.29
N LEU A 445 -18.50 -8.09 -7.18
CA LEU A 445 -17.69 -6.92 -6.90
C LEU A 445 -18.12 -6.28 -5.58
N SER A 446 -17.12 -6.02 -4.74
CA SER A 446 -17.33 -5.37 -3.46
C SER A 446 -16.99 -3.89 -3.56
N ARG A 447 -17.76 -3.07 -2.84
CA ARG A 447 -17.51 -1.65 -2.68
C ARG A 447 -16.07 -1.40 -2.20
N ARG A 448 -15.39 -0.39 -2.75
CA ARG A 448 -14.10 0.08 -2.22
C ARG A 448 -14.30 0.77 -0.86
N LYS A 449 -13.49 0.37 0.12
CA LYS A 449 -13.44 1.01 1.44
C LYS A 449 -12.96 2.46 1.31
N LEU A 450 -13.54 3.34 2.10
CA LEU A 450 -13.20 4.76 2.15
C LEU A 450 -12.69 5.13 3.54
N GLY A 451 -11.74 6.06 3.59
CA GLY A 451 -11.32 6.73 4.80
C GLY A 451 -12.40 7.67 5.36
N PRO A 452 -12.12 8.30 6.51
CA PRO A 452 -13.02 9.28 7.08
C PRO A 452 -13.05 10.56 6.22
N VAL A 453 -13.97 11.46 6.55
CA VAL A 453 -14.21 12.71 5.83
C VAL A 453 -13.24 13.79 6.32
N PHE A 454 -12.63 14.51 5.38
CA PHE A 454 -11.68 15.60 5.62
C PHE A 454 -12.15 16.89 4.95
N ILE A 455 -11.68 18.03 5.44
CA ILE A 455 -11.97 19.33 4.83
C ILE A 455 -11.13 19.59 3.57
N SER A 456 -9.94 18.98 3.46
CA SER A 456 -9.04 19.12 2.31
C SER A 456 -8.68 17.78 1.68
N ALA A 457 -8.39 17.81 0.37
CA ALA A 457 -7.85 16.65 -0.35
C ALA A 457 -6.46 16.26 0.15
N ASP A 458 -5.66 17.23 0.61
CA ASP A 458 -4.31 17.00 1.10
C ASP A 458 -4.33 16.16 2.40
N ASP A 459 -5.23 16.46 3.34
CA ASP A 459 -5.41 15.66 4.57
C ASP A 459 -5.91 14.25 4.27
N ALA A 460 -6.83 14.10 3.31
CA ALA A 460 -7.28 12.79 2.84
C ALA A 460 -6.13 11.97 2.23
N ALA A 461 -5.22 12.62 1.50
CA ALA A 461 -4.01 11.99 0.97
C ALA A 461 -3.05 11.56 2.11
N LEU A 462 -2.84 12.41 3.11
CA LEU A 462 -2.01 12.07 4.28
C LEU A 462 -2.59 10.91 5.09
N TYR A 463 -3.92 10.84 5.22
CA TYR A 463 -4.58 9.69 5.82
C TYR A 463 -4.35 8.42 5.00
N ALA A 464 -4.55 8.46 3.68
CA ALA A 464 -4.30 7.32 2.80
C ALA A 464 -2.84 6.85 2.90
N ARG A 465 -1.88 7.78 2.96
CA ARG A 465 -0.47 7.46 3.18
C ARG A 465 -0.25 6.71 4.50
N SER A 466 -0.91 7.13 5.59
CA SER A 466 -0.79 6.47 6.90
C SER A 466 -1.29 5.01 6.90
N LYS A 467 -2.08 4.61 5.90
CA LYS A 467 -2.59 3.23 5.74
C LYS A 467 -1.64 2.31 5.00
N ILE A 468 -0.60 2.85 4.38
CA ILE A 468 0.33 2.03 3.62
C ILE A 468 1.33 1.36 4.59
N PRO A 469 1.53 0.03 4.50
CA PRO A 469 2.49 -0.68 5.33
C PRO A 469 3.92 -0.16 5.16
N ARG A 470 4.67 -0.08 6.28
CA ARG A 470 6.12 0.20 6.25
C ARG A 470 6.89 -0.99 5.68
N GLY A 471 8.04 -0.74 5.05
CA GLY A 471 8.90 -1.82 4.51
C GLY A 471 8.36 -2.53 3.27
N ARG A 472 7.40 -1.90 2.58
CA ARG A 472 6.71 -2.46 1.41
C ARG A 472 7.65 -2.91 0.29
N THR A 473 7.22 -3.95 -0.41
CA THR A 473 7.82 -4.45 -1.65
C THR A 473 6.97 -4.13 -2.88
N VAL A 474 5.84 -3.45 -2.67
CA VAL A 474 4.74 -3.20 -3.60
C VAL A 474 4.34 -1.72 -3.51
N ALA A 475 4.04 -1.10 -4.65
CA ALA A 475 3.48 0.22 -4.80
C ALA A 475 1.97 0.17 -4.54
N PHE A 476 1.49 1.16 -3.81
CA PHE A 476 0.07 1.32 -3.51
C PHE A 476 -0.47 2.58 -4.16
N GLY A 477 -1.73 2.54 -4.58
CA GLY A 477 -2.44 3.71 -5.10
C GLY A 477 -3.93 3.67 -4.79
N GLY A 478 -4.58 4.77 -5.11
CA GLY A 478 -6.01 4.96 -4.90
C GLY A 478 -6.47 6.34 -5.36
N LEU A 479 -7.70 6.69 -4.99
CA LEU A 479 -8.38 7.90 -5.46
C LEU A 479 -8.81 8.78 -4.27
N ILE A 480 -8.91 10.08 -4.52
CA ILE A 480 -9.55 11.03 -3.62
C ILE A 480 -10.81 11.56 -4.31
N LEU A 481 -11.90 11.53 -3.55
CA LEU A 481 -13.22 11.92 -3.99
C LEU A 481 -13.64 13.19 -3.25
N ILE A 482 -14.31 14.09 -3.95
CA ILE A 482 -15.05 15.21 -3.35
C ILE A 482 -16.52 14.83 -3.21
N ARG A 483 -17.11 15.12 -2.05
CA ARG A 483 -18.53 14.92 -1.73
C ARG A 483 -19.35 16.16 -2.14
N ASN A 484 -20.68 16.01 -2.18
CA ASN A 484 -21.60 17.12 -2.46
C ASN A 484 -21.51 18.27 -1.44
N ASP A 485 -21.05 18.01 -0.22
CA ASP A 485 -20.83 19.04 0.82
C ASP A 485 -19.46 19.75 0.70
N GLY A 486 -18.69 19.44 -0.36
CA GLY A 486 -17.37 20.01 -0.60
C GLY A 486 -16.24 19.38 0.22
N CYS A 487 -16.53 18.40 1.08
CA CYS A 487 -15.52 17.67 1.84
C CYS A 487 -14.92 16.51 1.02
N PHE A 488 -13.82 15.95 1.50
CA PHE A 488 -13.02 14.96 0.78
C PHE A 488 -12.95 13.62 1.51
N VAL A 489 -12.88 12.53 0.75
CA VAL A 489 -12.62 11.17 1.25
C VAL A 489 -11.62 10.47 0.33
N ALA A 490 -10.73 9.67 0.89
CA ALA A 490 -9.81 8.84 0.11
C ALA A 490 -10.28 7.38 0.10
N THR A 491 -10.07 6.67 -1.00
CA THR A 491 -10.17 5.19 -1.00
C THR A 491 -9.06 4.61 -0.14
N ASP A 492 -9.25 3.41 0.43
CA ASP A 492 -8.14 2.67 1.02
C ASP A 492 -7.08 2.32 -0.06
N PRO A 493 -5.77 2.35 0.27
CA PRO A 493 -4.74 2.05 -0.71
C PRO A 493 -4.79 0.59 -1.16
N ILE A 494 -4.70 0.37 -2.48
CA ILE A 494 -4.61 -0.96 -3.07
C ILE A 494 -3.27 -1.15 -3.80
N PRO A 495 -2.74 -2.38 -3.89
CA PRO A 495 -1.62 -2.66 -4.78
C PRO A 495 -1.92 -2.20 -6.21
N ILE A 496 -1.00 -1.43 -6.78
CA ILE A 496 -1.09 -0.93 -8.15
C ILE A 496 0.04 -1.55 -8.97
N PRO A 497 -0.23 -2.04 -10.19
CA PRO A 497 0.82 -2.65 -11.01
C PRO A 497 1.89 -1.62 -11.40
N GLN A 498 1.50 -0.35 -11.53
CA GLN A 498 2.36 0.77 -11.94
C GLN A 498 1.83 2.11 -11.45
N GLU A 499 2.67 3.15 -11.42
CA GLU A 499 2.30 4.48 -10.90
C GLU A 499 1.26 5.22 -11.75
N ASN A 500 1.26 5.00 -13.06
CA ASN A 500 0.30 5.60 -14.01
C ASN A 500 -0.95 4.74 -14.23
N PHE A 501 -1.40 4.01 -13.20
CA PHE A 501 -2.60 3.17 -13.26
C PHE A 501 -3.85 3.97 -13.68
N ASP A 502 -4.77 3.28 -14.39
CA ASP A 502 -6.07 3.83 -14.81
C ASP A 502 -7.03 3.89 -13.61
N ILE A 503 -7.89 4.90 -13.54
CA ILE A 503 -8.96 5.06 -12.54
C ILE A 503 -9.83 3.80 -12.44
N LYS A 504 -10.04 3.11 -13.57
CA LYS A 504 -10.80 1.85 -13.66
C LYS A 504 -10.19 0.71 -12.86
N TRP A 505 -8.90 0.78 -12.52
CA TRP A 505 -8.26 -0.14 -11.57
C TRP A 505 -8.85 -0.04 -10.16
N VAL A 506 -9.32 1.15 -9.77
CA VAL A 506 -9.93 1.39 -8.46
C VAL A 506 -11.46 1.25 -8.56
N PHE A 507 -12.09 1.91 -9.54
CA PHE A 507 -13.52 1.83 -9.81
C PHE A 507 -13.78 1.40 -11.26
N PRO A 508 -13.97 0.09 -11.53
CA PRO A 508 -14.34 -0.37 -12.87
C PRO A 508 -15.75 0.13 -13.25
N ASP A 509 -16.08 0.16 -14.53
CA ASP A 509 -17.40 0.63 -15.02
C ASP A 509 -18.55 -0.20 -14.43
N ASP A 510 -18.31 -1.50 -14.21
CA ASP A 510 -19.25 -2.40 -13.52
C ASP A 510 -19.59 -1.93 -12.10
N ALA A 511 -18.66 -1.26 -11.41
CA ALA A 511 -18.91 -0.69 -10.09
C ALA A 511 -19.94 0.44 -10.14
N ALA A 512 -19.92 1.25 -11.19
CA ALA A 512 -20.93 2.31 -11.37
C ALA A 512 -22.30 1.69 -11.68
N THR A 513 -22.33 0.70 -12.58
CA THR A 513 -23.57 -0.01 -12.97
C THR A 513 -24.20 -0.76 -11.79
N ALA A 514 -23.38 -1.35 -10.91
CA ALA A 514 -23.83 -2.04 -9.70
C ALA A 514 -24.16 -1.10 -8.52
N GLY A 515 -24.06 0.23 -8.69
CA GLY A 515 -24.31 1.19 -7.61
C GLY A 515 -23.28 1.13 -6.47
N LEU A 516 -22.08 0.64 -6.75
CA LEU A 516 -20.97 0.51 -5.79
C LEU A 516 -20.06 1.75 -5.76
N PHE A 517 -20.18 2.64 -6.74
CA PHE A 517 -19.52 3.94 -6.71
C PHE A 517 -20.14 4.82 -5.60
N PRO A 518 -19.34 5.52 -4.78
CA PRO A 518 -19.84 6.33 -3.67
C PRO A 518 -20.84 7.41 -4.13
N ALA A 519 -22.05 7.39 -3.58
CA ALA A 519 -23.12 8.30 -3.98
C ALA A 519 -22.77 9.77 -3.71
N GLY A 520 -23.10 10.67 -4.65
CA GLY A 520 -22.83 12.11 -4.48
C GLY A 520 -21.34 12.46 -4.38
N CYS A 521 -20.46 11.61 -4.92
CA CYS A 521 -19.03 11.86 -4.98
C CYS A 521 -18.54 12.08 -6.41
N LYS A 522 -17.40 12.77 -6.57
CA LYS A 522 -16.67 12.91 -7.84
C LYS A 522 -15.18 12.71 -7.62
N ILE A 523 -14.48 12.10 -8.57
CA ILE A 523 -13.03 11.91 -8.49
C ILE A 523 -12.33 13.24 -8.75
N VAL A 524 -11.42 13.63 -7.85
CA VAL A 524 -10.66 14.89 -7.94
C VAL A 524 -9.15 14.69 -7.86
N ALA A 525 -8.71 13.53 -7.40
CA ALA A 525 -7.29 13.20 -7.36
C ALA A 525 -7.03 11.71 -7.48
N ARG A 526 -5.80 11.40 -7.91
CA ARG A 526 -5.18 10.09 -7.78
C ARG A 526 -4.02 10.20 -6.80
N TYR A 527 -3.80 9.19 -5.99
CA TYR A 527 -2.58 9.08 -5.19
C TYR A 527 -1.87 7.77 -5.51
N ARG A 528 -0.55 7.79 -5.41
CA ARG A 528 0.30 6.62 -5.55
C ARG A 528 1.48 6.73 -4.63
N SER A 529 2.25 5.66 -4.61
CA SER A 529 3.36 5.56 -3.72
C SER A 529 4.43 4.67 -4.35
N ARG A 530 5.69 5.05 -4.16
CA ARG A 530 6.82 4.42 -4.87
C ARG A 530 7.64 3.51 -3.98
N VAL A 531 7.99 2.33 -4.48
CA VAL A 531 9.01 1.49 -3.83
C VAL A 531 10.39 2.08 -4.16
N SER A 532 11.23 2.29 -3.14
CA SER A 532 12.59 2.79 -3.38
C SER A 532 13.34 1.84 -4.31
N ARG A 533 13.89 2.39 -5.39
CA ARG A 533 14.60 1.63 -6.44
C ARG A 533 15.81 2.39 -6.91
N ALA A 534 16.76 1.67 -7.49
CA ALA A 534 17.95 2.28 -8.07
C ALA A 534 17.72 2.71 -9.53
N ILE A 535 18.35 3.82 -9.95
CA ILE A 535 18.14 4.39 -11.28
C ILE A 535 19.30 3.94 -12.20
N PRO A 536 19.04 3.43 -13.41
CA PRO A 536 20.06 2.95 -14.34
C PRO A 536 20.70 4.08 -15.18
N VAL A 537 20.85 5.28 -14.62
CA VAL A 537 21.37 6.49 -15.29
C VAL A 537 22.44 7.14 -14.42
N VAL A 538 23.51 7.65 -15.03
CA VAL A 538 24.52 8.46 -14.32
C VAL A 538 23.89 9.81 -13.94
N MET A 539 23.80 10.08 -12.65
CA MET A 539 23.23 11.31 -12.10
C MET A 539 24.04 11.76 -10.89
N THR A 540 24.05 13.06 -10.60
CA THR A 540 24.53 13.53 -9.30
C THR A 540 23.64 12.97 -8.17
N PRO A 541 24.15 12.83 -6.93
CA PRO A 541 23.34 12.33 -5.81
C PRO A 541 22.02 13.11 -5.61
N ILE A 542 22.06 14.43 -5.81
CA ILE A 542 20.89 15.31 -5.65
C ILE A 542 19.88 15.09 -6.78
N GLU A 543 20.31 15.04 -8.03
CA GLU A 543 19.42 14.75 -9.17
C GLU A 543 18.79 13.37 -9.06
N ARG A 544 19.57 12.37 -8.62
CA ARG A 544 19.08 11.02 -8.37
C ARG A 544 17.99 11.02 -7.31
N ASP A 545 18.24 11.67 -6.17
CA ASP A 545 17.29 11.69 -5.06
C ASP A 545 16.04 12.52 -5.45
N LEU A 546 16.18 13.60 -6.22
CA LEU A 546 15.06 14.35 -6.78
C LEU A 546 14.21 13.50 -7.74
N TYR A 547 14.83 12.81 -8.70
CA TYR A 547 14.13 11.95 -9.65
C TYR A 547 13.37 10.82 -8.95
N ARG A 548 13.97 10.21 -7.90
CA ARG A 548 13.32 9.17 -7.09
C ARG A 548 12.10 9.67 -6.33
N ASN A 549 12.10 10.92 -5.88
CA ASN A 549 11.05 11.48 -5.03
C ASN A 549 10.09 12.43 -5.78
N MET A 550 10.13 12.44 -7.12
CA MET A 550 9.22 13.19 -7.98
C MET A 550 8.28 12.26 -8.76
N LEU A 551 7.07 12.74 -9.11
CA LEU A 551 6.19 12.03 -10.03
C LEU A 551 6.93 11.69 -11.31
N SER A 552 6.72 10.47 -11.76
CA SER A 552 7.43 9.91 -12.89
C SER A 552 6.87 10.48 -14.21
N VAL A 553 7.69 10.44 -15.27
CA VAL A 553 7.43 11.04 -16.58
C VAL A 553 6.15 10.53 -17.25
N ASP A 554 5.87 9.22 -17.26
CA ASP A 554 4.59 8.66 -17.72
C ASP A 554 3.42 9.15 -16.88
N VAL A 555 3.53 9.28 -15.55
CA VAL A 555 2.44 9.79 -14.70
C VAL A 555 2.13 11.22 -15.08
N VAL A 556 3.15 12.06 -15.22
CA VAL A 556 2.99 13.45 -15.67
C VAL A 556 2.38 13.50 -17.07
N TYR A 557 2.91 12.71 -18.02
CA TYR A 557 2.42 12.66 -19.39
C TYR A 557 0.98 12.14 -19.49
N THR A 558 0.65 11.06 -18.77
CA THR A 558 -0.72 10.52 -18.71
C THR A 558 -1.67 11.49 -18.05
N ALA A 559 -1.23 12.30 -17.08
CA ALA A 559 -2.04 13.37 -16.53
C ALA A 559 -2.50 14.33 -17.64
N PHE A 560 -1.60 14.76 -18.53
CA PHE A 560 -1.96 15.64 -19.66
C PHE A 560 -2.81 14.98 -20.77
N THR A 561 -2.69 13.67 -20.97
CA THR A 561 -3.28 12.98 -22.14
C THR A 561 -4.52 12.14 -21.85
N HIS A 562 -4.70 11.66 -20.61
CA HIS A 562 -5.75 10.69 -20.27
C HIS A 562 -7.02 11.31 -19.69
N SER A 563 -7.00 12.60 -19.34
CA SER A 563 -8.06 13.15 -18.50
C SER A 563 -8.88 14.24 -19.18
N GLU A 564 -10.19 14.01 -19.27
CA GLU A 564 -11.18 15.05 -19.59
C GLU A 564 -11.22 16.15 -18.50
N GLN A 565 -10.71 15.85 -17.29
CA GLN A 565 -10.67 16.75 -16.14
C GLN A 565 -9.28 16.80 -15.50
N ALA A 566 -8.73 17.98 -15.24
CA ALA A 566 -7.45 18.10 -14.53
C ALA A 566 -7.54 17.57 -13.09
N LEU A 567 -6.96 16.38 -12.84
CA LEU A 567 -6.87 15.76 -11.52
C LEU A 567 -5.60 16.22 -10.78
N ASN A 568 -5.66 16.20 -9.45
CA ASN A 568 -4.45 16.29 -8.65
C ASN A 568 -3.75 14.91 -8.62
N GLU A 569 -2.46 14.89 -8.90
CA GLU A 569 -1.62 13.70 -8.88
C GLU A 569 -0.71 13.74 -7.64
N TYR A 570 -0.95 12.86 -6.66
CA TYR A 570 -0.14 12.76 -5.45
C TYR A 570 0.88 11.62 -5.54
N LEU A 571 2.10 11.87 -5.08
CA LEU A 571 3.14 10.88 -4.83
C LEU A 571 3.49 10.86 -3.34
N PHE A 572 3.38 9.69 -2.71
CA PHE A 572 3.98 9.39 -1.41
C PHE A 572 5.41 8.90 -1.65
N ALA A 573 6.34 9.85 -1.52
CA ALA A 573 7.73 9.67 -1.91
C ALA A 573 8.50 8.78 -0.89
N PRO A 574 9.50 8.00 -1.36
CA PRO A 574 10.30 7.14 -0.50
C PRO A 574 11.07 7.88 0.62
N ASP A 575 11.47 9.13 0.40
CA ASP A 575 12.13 9.99 1.39
C ASP A 575 11.21 10.50 2.52
N GLY A 576 9.93 10.17 2.45
CA GLY A 576 8.93 10.63 3.39
C GLY A 576 8.24 11.94 2.99
N ALA A 577 8.49 12.52 1.81
CA ALA A 577 7.69 13.62 1.31
C ALA A 577 6.34 13.15 0.75
N THR A 578 5.37 14.06 0.72
CA THR A 578 4.17 13.92 -0.13
C THR A 578 4.16 15.09 -1.09
N VAL A 579 4.26 14.80 -2.37
CA VAL A 579 4.25 15.82 -3.44
C VAL A 579 2.92 15.75 -4.20
N ARG A 580 2.34 16.90 -4.49
CA ARG A 580 1.12 17.06 -5.28
C ARG A 580 1.42 17.85 -6.54
N TYR A 581 0.99 17.34 -7.69
CA TYR A 581 1.04 18.05 -8.94
C TYR A 581 -0.35 18.16 -9.56
N ARG A 582 -0.73 19.36 -9.98
CA ARG A 582 -1.88 19.58 -10.85
C ARG A 582 -1.38 20.10 -12.19
N MET A 583 -1.74 19.41 -13.26
CA MET A 583 -1.34 19.79 -14.61
C MET A 583 -1.85 21.20 -14.94
N GLY A 584 -1.02 21.97 -15.67
CA GLY A 584 -1.43 23.22 -16.28
C GLY A 584 -1.64 23.06 -17.78
N LEU A 585 -1.17 24.02 -18.57
CA LEU A 585 -1.33 24.00 -20.02
C LEU A 585 -0.22 23.18 -20.68
N TRP A 586 -0.59 22.14 -21.44
CA TRP A 586 0.35 21.27 -22.15
C TRP A 586 1.29 22.06 -23.08
N GLU A 587 0.77 23.00 -23.87
CA GLU A 587 1.57 23.82 -24.79
C GLU A 587 2.70 24.59 -24.12
N LYS A 588 2.44 25.10 -22.90
CA LYS A 588 3.43 25.83 -22.14
C LYS A 588 4.59 24.91 -21.73
N LEU A 589 4.27 23.71 -21.25
CA LEU A 589 5.28 22.71 -20.90
C LEU A 589 6.08 22.29 -22.14
N ARG A 590 5.42 22.06 -23.28
CA ARG A 590 6.09 21.72 -24.55
C ARG A 590 7.12 22.75 -24.96
N ALA A 591 6.75 24.03 -24.94
CA ALA A 591 7.65 25.13 -25.29
C ALA A 591 8.84 25.22 -24.30
N ASP A 592 8.57 25.12 -23.00
CA ASP A 592 9.59 25.18 -21.96
C ASP A 592 10.62 24.04 -22.05
N LEU A 593 10.19 22.84 -22.47
CA LEU A 593 11.06 21.68 -22.71
C LEU A 593 11.90 21.87 -23.97
N GLY A 594 11.32 22.40 -25.06
CA GLY A 594 12.06 22.71 -26.29
C GLY A 594 13.23 23.67 -26.02
N ILE A 595 13.00 24.70 -25.19
CA ILE A 595 14.03 25.64 -24.76
C ILE A 595 15.11 24.95 -23.91
N ALA A 596 14.71 24.10 -22.95
CA ALA A 596 15.66 23.43 -22.05
C ALA A 596 16.64 22.50 -22.78
N ILE A 597 16.21 21.90 -23.88
CA ILE A 597 16.98 20.89 -24.65
C ILE A 597 17.75 21.55 -25.80
N GLY A 598 17.68 22.87 -25.96
CA GLY A 598 18.43 23.61 -26.99
C GLY A 598 17.91 23.42 -28.42
N ALA A 599 16.71 22.86 -28.60
CA ALA A 599 16.01 22.92 -29.88
C ALA A 599 15.51 24.35 -30.11
N SER A 600 15.41 24.79 -31.37
CA SER A 600 14.95 26.14 -31.78
C SER A 600 13.46 26.40 -31.51
N GLY A 601 12.90 25.89 -30.40
CA GLY A 601 11.50 25.97 -30.03
C GLY A 601 10.61 24.88 -30.65
N ASN A 602 11.16 24.04 -31.54
CA ASN A 602 10.45 22.88 -32.12
C ASN A 602 10.91 21.58 -31.44
N PRO A 603 10.29 21.15 -30.32
CA PRO A 603 10.45 19.78 -29.84
C PRO A 603 9.97 18.78 -30.91
N ALA A 604 10.41 17.52 -30.84
CA ALA A 604 9.99 16.48 -31.77
C ALA A 604 8.45 16.44 -31.91
N ASN A 605 7.95 16.20 -33.14
CA ASN A 605 6.50 16.22 -33.44
C ASN A 605 5.68 15.32 -32.50
N ASP A 606 6.27 14.24 -31.98
CA ASP A 606 5.69 13.37 -30.96
C ASP A 606 6.46 13.52 -29.63
N LEU A 607 6.12 14.56 -28.85
CA LEU A 607 6.49 14.67 -27.44
C LEU A 607 5.75 13.60 -26.63
N ASP A 608 6.31 12.39 -26.56
CA ASP A 608 5.80 11.31 -25.71
C ASP A 608 6.67 11.09 -24.46
N ALA A 609 6.18 10.25 -23.54
CA ALA A 609 6.89 9.95 -22.30
C ALA A 609 8.23 9.24 -22.54
N ALA A 610 8.36 8.43 -23.60
CA ALA A 610 9.59 7.71 -23.91
C ALA A 610 10.67 8.67 -24.38
N TRP A 611 10.31 9.65 -25.21
CA TRP A 611 11.21 10.71 -25.65
C TRP A 611 11.76 11.52 -24.47
N VAL A 612 10.89 11.98 -23.56
CA VAL A 612 11.33 12.77 -22.39
C VAL A 612 12.28 11.96 -21.50
N LYS A 613 12.00 10.67 -21.26
CA LYS A 613 12.92 9.79 -20.52
C LYS A 613 14.26 9.67 -21.20
N GLU A 614 14.29 9.50 -22.52
CA GLU A 614 15.52 9.40 -23.29
C GLU A 614 16.38 10.67 -23.14
N GLN A 615 15.76 11.87 -23.16
CA GLN A 615 16.50 13.12 -22.94
C GLN A 615 17.11 13.19 -21.54
N ILE A 616 16.41 12.70 -20.51
CA ILE A 616 16.94 12.61 -19.14
C ILE A 616 18.09 11.60 -19.07
N TYR A 617 17.95 10.47 -19.77
CA TYR A 617 18.91 9.36 -19.78
C TYR A 617 20.22 9.74 -20.46
N GLN A 618 20.12 10.49 -21.56
CA GLN A 618 21.25 11.07 -22.28
C GLN A 618 21.85 12.29 -21.59
N ARG A 619 21.30 12.71 -20.44
CA ARG A 619 21.70 13.92 -19.68
C ARG A 619 21.53 15.22 -20.47
N LEU A 620 20.67 15.23 -21.49
CA LEU A 620 20.27 16.43 -22.23
C LEU A 620 19.22 17.25 -21.47
N LEU A 621 18.49 16.61 -20.56
CA LEU A 621 17.55 17.26 -19.64
C LEU A 621 17.84 16.83 -18.20
N SER A 622 18.24 17.77 -17.34
CA SER A 622 18.48 17.44 -15.92
C SER A 622 17.15 17.20 -15.17
N PRO A 623 17.10 16.29 -14.17
CA PRO A 623 15.93 16.15 -13.31
C PRO A 623 15.54 17.45 -12.61
N ILE A 624 16.50 18.30 -12.26
CA ILE A 624 16.25 19.62 -11.65
C ILE A 624 15.49 20.52 -12.62
N ASP A 625 15.93 20.62 -13.88
CA ASP A 625 15.28 21.44 -14.89
C ASP A 625 13.89 20.89 -15.24
N TRP A 626 13.75 19.57 -15.33
CA TRP A 626 12.45 18.91 -15.47
C TRP A 626 11.46 19.36 -14.39
N VAL A 627 11.83 19.28 -13.11
CA VAL A 627 10.96 19.73 -12.01
C VAL A 627 10.67 21.22 -12.07
N LYS A 628 11.66 22.07 -12.40
CA LYS A 628 11.45 23.51 -12.58
C LYS A 628 10.44 23.80 -13.69
N LYS A 629 10.52 23.11 -14.84
CA LYS A 629 9.56 23.29 -15.93
C LYS A 629 8.15 22.85 -15.52
N LEU A 630 8.02 21.75 -14.79
CA LEU A 630 6.73 21.32 -14.26
C LEU A 630 6.13 22.31 -13.27
N ALA A 631 6.93 22.83 -12.35
CA ALA A 631 6.51 23.84 -11.37
C ALA A 631 6.07 25.15 -12.04
N ASN A 632 6.70 25.54 -13.16
CA ASN A 632 6.33 26.71 -13.94
C ASN A 632 5.07 26.49 -14.80
N ALA A 633 4.89 25.27 -15.33
CA ALA A 633 3.78 24.94 -16.21
C ALA A 633 2.49 24.59 -15.46
N GLY A 634 2.56 24.08 -14.23
CA GLY A 634 1.41 23.64 -13.40
C GLY A 634 1.48 24.09 -11.94
N ASP A 635 0.68 23.47 -11.06
CA ASP A 635 0.73 23.68 -9.60
C ASP A 635 1.44 22.50 -8.93
N LEU A 636 2.74 22.64 -8.69
CA LEU A 636 3.55 21.69 -7.92
C LEU A 636 3.65 22.15 -6.46
N ARG A 637 3.23 21.30 -5.53
CA ARG A 637 3.26 21.58 -4.09
C ARG A 637 3.81 20.43 -3.27
N VAL A 638 4.46 20.79 -2.17
CA VAL A 638 4.87 19.88 -1.10
C VAL A 638 3.75 19.90 -0.05
N VAL A 639 3.14 18.74 0.21
CA VAL A 639 2.08 18.57 1.22
C VAL A 639 2.67 18.09 2.54
N MET A 640 3.67 17.21 2.48
CA MET A 640 4.48 16.81 3.62
C MET A 640 5.94 16.94 3.22
N GLY A 641 6.70 17.67 4.02
CA GLY A 641 8.10 18.00 3.74
C GLY A 641 9.07 16.84 3.94
N SER A 642 10.26 17.00 3.38
CA SER A 642 11.44 16.17 3.60
C SER A 642 12.70 17.05 3.51
N PRO A 643 13.90 16.57 3.90
CA PRO A 643 15.14 17.32 3.71
C PRO A 643 15.42 17.72 2.26
N LEU A 644 14.90 16.96 1.29
CA LEU A 644 15.02 17.22 -0.15
C LEU A 644 14.02 18.29 -0.63
N TRP A 645 12.76 18.18 -0.21
CA TRP A 645 11.68 19.04 -0.69
C TRP A 645 11.46 20.31 0.15
N GLY A 646 12.05 20.38 1.35
CA GLY A 646 11.83 21.48 2.29
C GLY A 646 10.46 21.41 2.99
N PRO A 647 10.00 22.51 3.61
CA PRO A 647 8.71 22.57 4.29
C PRO A 647 7.52 22.48 3.31
N PRO A 648 6.31 22.15 3.79
CA PRO A 648 5.12 22.14 2.95
C PRO A 648 4.80 23.53 2.38
N GLY A 649 4.42 23.59 1.10
CA GLY A 649 4.24 24.85 0.37
C GLY A 649 4.27 24.68 -1.16
N LYS A 650 4.20 25.80 -1.89
CA LYS A 650 4.33 25.80 -3.36
C LYS A 650 5.81 25.70 -3.75
N VAL A 651 6.15 24.84 -4.70
CA VAL A 651 7.52 24.72 -5.20
C VAL A 651 7.81 25.89 -6.14
N ALA A 652 8.50 26.92 -5.63
CA ALA A 652 8.89 28.10 -6.42
C ALA A 652 10.34 27.99 -6.95
N ASN A 653 11.27 27.43 -6.15
CA ASN A 653 12.66 27.18 -6.54
C ASN A 653 13.09 25.82 -6.00
N VAL A 654 13.47 24.89 -6.88
CA VAL A 654 14.12 23.64 -6.48
C VAL A 654 15.56 23.98 -6.08
N VAL A 655 15.87 23.93 -4.78
CA VAL A 655 17.18 24.33 -4.25
C VAL A 655 18.15 23.15 -4.34
N SER A 656 19.37 23.43 -4.80
CA SER A 656 20.44 22.44 -5.05
C SER A 656 21.13 21.89 -3.79
N SER A 657 20.57 22.06 -2.58
CA SER A 657 21.16 21.61 -1.31
C SER A 657 20.09 21.12 -0.33
N PRO A 658 20.39 20.15 0.55
CA PRO A 658 19.45 19.71 1.60
C PRO A 658 19.10 20.90 2.48
N ILE A 659 17.82 21.26 2.51
CA ILE A 659 17.35 22.36 3.35
C ILE A 659 17.21 21.79 4.75
N ALA A 660 17.96 22.35 5.72
CA ALA A 660 17.64 22.13 7.12
C ALA A 660 16.19 22.61 7.29
N ILE A 661 15.29 21.71 7.69
CA ILE A 661 13.89 22.05 7.93
C ILE A 661 13.91 23.17 8.96
N SER A 662 13.67 24.40 8.49
CA SER A 662 13.72 25.58 9.32
C SER A 662 12.68 25.41 10.42
N LYS A 663 13.15 25.44 11.68
CA LYS A 663 12.28 25.52 12.84
C LYS A 663 11.89 26.97 13.15
N ASP A 664 12.09 27.92 12.22
CA ASP A 664 11.67 29.30 12.46
C ASP A 664 10.16 29.43 12.29
N PRO A 665 9.42 29.83 13.34
CA PRO A 665 7.96 29.94 13.30
C PRO A 665 7.47 31.21 12.58
N GLU A 666 8.36 32.03 11.99
CA GLU A 666 7.96 33.21 11.20
C GLU A 666 7.64 32.89 9.73
N SER A 667 7.95 31.66 9.28
CA SER A 667 7.77 31.21 7.89
C SER A 667 6.76 30.06 7.78
N VAL A 668 5.59 30.16 8.42
CA VAL A 668 4.48 29.24 8.12
C VAL A 668 3.93 29.62 6.74
N GLU A 669 4.42 28.95 5.70
CA GLU A 669 4.05 29.21 4.29
C GLU A 669 2.82 28.41 3.83
N SER A 670 2.29 27.52 4.67
CA SER A 670 1.15 26.66 4.36
C SER A 670 0.23 26.38 5.56
N ASP A 671 -1.03 26.09 5.25
CA ASP A 671 -2.02 25.71 6.26
C ASP A 671 -1.63 24.42 6.98
N PRO A 672 -1.97 24.28 8.27
CA PRO A 672 -1.64 23.08 9.04
C PRO A 672 -2.45 21.89 8.54
N ALA A 673 -1.91 20.68 8.70
CA ALA A 673 -2.69 19.47 8.50
C ALA A 673 -3.80 19.36 9.57
N TYR A 674 -4.95 18.81 9.18
CA TYR A 674 -6.14 18.69 10.03
C TYR A 674 -6.50 17.22 10.33
N SER A 675 -7.17 17.01 11.46
CA SER A 675 -7.84 15.75 11.78
C SER A 675 -9.00 15.48 10.82
N PRO A 676 -9.54 14.25 10.79
CA PRO A 676 -10.85 14.01 10.22
C PRO A 676 -11.93 14.89 10.87
N LEU A 677 -13.06 15.04 10.18
CA LEU A 677 -14.24 15.70 10.74
C LEU A 677 -14.92 14.81 11.79
N HIS A 678 -15.38 15.42 12.87
CA HIS A 678 -16.16 14.83 13.96
C HIS A 678 -17.45 15.62 14.18
N ILE A 679 -18.40 15.03 14.90
CA ILE A 679 -19.67 15.71 15.24
C ILE A 679 -19.68 16.32 16.65
N GLN A 680 -18.60 16.12 17.42
CA GLN A 680 -18.37 16.75 18.72
C GLN A 680 -16.93 17.27 18.81
N ALA A 681 -16.74 18.44 19.46
CA ALA A 681 -15.42 19.02 19.70
C ALA A 681 -14.51 18.10 20.54
N GLN A 682 -15.10 17.41 21.52
CA GLN A 682 -14.39 16.50 22.41
C GLN A 682 -13.78 15.32 21.63
N ASP A 683 -14.47 14.80 20.61
CA ASP A 683 -13.98 13.68 19.82
C ASP A 683 -12.80 14.09 18.92
N SER A 684 -12.81 15.31 18.37
CA SER A 684 -11.65 15.87 17.67
C SER A 684 -10.43 15.99 18.58
N ALA A 685 -10.61 16.46 19.82
CA ALA A 685 -9.53 16.53 20.81
C ALA A 685 -9.01 15.14 21.20
N ARG A 686 -9.92 14.16 21.35
CA ARG A 686 -9.57 12.77 21.62
C ARG A 686 -8.80 12.12 20.48
N PHE A 687 -9.13 12.45 19.23
CA PHE A 687 -8.37 11.98 18.07
C PHE A 687 -6.90 12.44 18.12
N VAL A 688 -6.64 13.69 18.48
CA VAL A 688 -5.26 14.21 18.62
C VAL A 688 -4.54 13.62 19.83
N HIS A 689 -5.26 13.41 20.94
CA HIS A 689 -4.74 12.74 22.13
C HIS A 689 -4.22 11.32 21.82
N ASP A 690 -5.00 10.55 21.06
CA ASP A 690 -4.74 9.14 20.73
C ASP A 690 -3.60 8.93 19.71
N GLN A 691 -3.02 9.99 19.15
CA GLN A 691 -1.93 9.84 18.19
C GLN A 691 -0.69 9.21 18.85
N THR A 692 -0.16 8.15 18.26
CA THR A 692 0.93 7.36 18.86
C THR A 692 2.27 8.10 18.92
N ALA A 693 2.53 9.04 18.02
CA ALA A 693 3.72 9.87 18.04
C ALA A 693 3.51 11.09 18.97
N ARG A 694 4.24 11.15 20.08
CA ARG A 694 4.38 12.35 20.92
C ARG A 694 5.75 12.98 20.65
N SER A 695 5.80 14.31 20.65
CA SER A 695 7.07 15.04 20.54
C SER A 695 7.82 14.99 21.88
N SER A 696 9.15 15.14 21.81
CA SER A 696 10.00 15.42 22.97
C SER A 696 9.81 16.82 23.55
N ALA A 697 9.09 17.70 22.84
CA ALA A 697 8.73 19.04 23.27
C ALA A 697 7.22 19.17 23.54
N LEU A 698 6.86 20.21 24.29
CA LEU A 698 5.48 20.63 24.45
C LEU A 698 4.90 20.95 23.06
N SER A 699 3.68 20.53 22.79
CA SER A 699 2.99 20.84 21.53
C SER A 699 1.57 21.32 21.78
N PHE A 700 1.00 22.08 20.85
CA PHE A 700 -0.32 22.68 21.01
C PHE A 700 -1.08 22.76 19.68
N GLY A 701 -2.37 23.09 19.77
CA GLY A 701 -3.18 23.41 18.61
C GLY A 701 -4.62 23.79 18.93
N PHE A 702 -5.46 23.79 17.90
CA PHE A 702 -6.82 24.32 17.98
C PHE A 702 -7.86 23.28 17.53
N VAL A 703 -9.03 23.31 18.16
CA VAL A 703 -10.24 22.64 17.67
C VAL A 703 -11.10 23.68 16.97
N LEU A 704 -11.40 23.45 15.70
CA LEU A 704 -12.19 24.31 14.84
C LEU A 704 -13.61 23.77 14.71
N LYS A 705 -14.58 24.68 14.66
CA LYS A 705 -16.01 24.43 14.50
C LYS A 705 -16.48 25.00 13.16
N GLY A 706 -17.10 24.15 12.36
CA GLY A 706 -17.68 24.53 11.07
C GLY A 706 -19.01 25.28 11.20
N PRO A 707 -19.56 25.76 10.08
CA PRO A 707 -20.81 26.51 10.06
C PRO A 707 -22.05 25.59 10.19
N GLY A 708 -23.20 26.19 10.51
CA GLY A 708 -24.50 25.52 10.51
C GLY A 708 -25.01 25.09 11.88
N ARG A 709 -26.23 24.53 11.88
CA ARG A 709 -26.96 24.11 13.09
C ARG A 709 -26.37 22.84 13.73
N SER A 710 -25.85 21.95 12.89
CA SER A 710 -25.18 20.69 13.27
C SER A 710 -23.73 20.74 12.78
N PRO A 711 -22.87 21.54 13.46
CA PRO A 711 -21.54 21.86 12.96
C PRO A 711 -20.59 20.67 13.09
N ALA A 712 -19.76 20.47 12.07
CA ALA A 712 -18.64 19.54 12.15
C ALA A 712 -17.45 20.18 12.88
N PHE A 713 -16.66 19.36 13.56
CA PHE A 713 -15.48 19.75 14.31
C PHE A 713 -14.24 19.06 13.75
N MET A 714 -13.10 19.74 13.79
CA MET A 714 -11.79 19.16 13.48
C MET A 714 -10.73 19.79 14.35
N ALA A 715 -9.61 19.13 14.53
CA ALA A 715 -8.45 19.67 15.21
C ALA A 715 -7.32 19.88 14.21
N THR A 716 -6.50 20.91 14.43
CA THR A 716 -5.17 20.98 13.80
C THR A 716 -4.32 19.81 14.32
N LEU A 717 -3.34 19.36 13.55
CA LEU A 717 -2.31 18.45 14.07
C LEU A 717 -1.37 19.20 15.03
N PRO A 718 -0.80 18.53 16.05
CA PRO A 718 0.01 19.18 17.07
C PRO A 718 1.30 19.76 16.50
N VAL A 719 1.54 21.05 16.76
CA VAL A 719 2.78 21.76 16.42
C VAL A 719 3.63 21.96 17.67
N GLU A 720 4.94 21.76 17.56
CA GLU A 720 5.89 21.97 18.66
C GLU A 720 5.89 23.44 19.09
N ALA A 721 5.83 23.69 20.40
CA ALA A 721 5.97 25.01 20.98
C ALA A 721 7.44 25.43 20.92
N LEU A 722 7.80 26.17 19.86
CA LEU A 722 9.18 26.60 19.58
C LEU A 722 9.58 27.89 20.32
N LYS A 723 8.60 28.66 20.78
CA LYS A 723 8.78 29.94 21.48
C LYS A 723 8.19 29.88 22.89
N PRO A 724 8.67 30.71 23.84
CA PRO A 724 8.10 30.83 25.18
C PRO A 724 6.70 31.47 25.22
N ALA A 725 6.18 31.97 24.09
CA ALA A 725 4.80 32.44 23.95
C ALA A 725 4.12 31.66 22.82
N LEU A 726 2.92 31.16 23.09
CA LEU A 726 2.09 30.45 22.11
C LEU A 726 1.25 31.48 21.35
N GLU A 727 1.26 31.41 20.03
CA GLU A 727 0.61 32.41 19.16
C GLU A 727 -0.13 31.74 18.00
N HIS A 728 -1.24 32.32 17.55
CA HIS A 728 -2.03 31.79 16.42
C HIS A 728 -1.21 31.62 15.12
N ARG A 729 -0.28 32.55 14.85
CA ARG A 729 0.57 32.55 13.65
C ARG A 729 1.56 31.37 13.58
N GLN A 730 1.78 30.67 14.68
CA GLN A 730 2.66 29.49 14.70
C GLN A 730 1.98 28.27 14.07
N ILE A 731 0.65 28.31 13.91
CA ILE A 731 -0.14 27.21 13.34
C ILE A 731 -0.78 27.63 12.02
N PHE A 732 -1.28 28.86 11.91
CA PHE A 732 -1.95 29.33 10.70
C PHE A 732 -1.05 30.30 9.92
N SER A 733 -0.82 30.01 8.64
CA SER A 733 -0.14 30.91 7.68
C SER A 733 -0.96 32.15 7.31
N GLY A 734 -2.26 32.16 7.62
CA GLY A 734 -3.20 33.21 7.23
C GLY A 734 -4.54 33.09 7.95
N ALA A 735 -5.64 33.26 7.20
CA ALA A 735 -6.99 33.14 7.75
C ALA A 735 -7.35 31.68 8.07
N LEU A 736 -8.30 31.49 9.00
CA LEU A 736 -8.89 30.17 9.26
C LEU A 736 -9.55 29.60 7.99
N PRO A 737 -9.71 28.26 7.89
CA PRO A 737 -10.49 27.64 6.83
C PRO A 737 -11.84 28.32 6.66
N TYR A 738 -12.30 28.46 5.41
CA TYR A 738 -13.50 29.21 5.08
C TYR A 738 -14.71 28.79 5.94
N ARG A 739 -15.29 29.74 6.69
CA ARG A 739 -16.43 29.59 7.63
C ARG A 739 -16.17 28.74 8.89
N TYR A 740 -14.92 28.41 9.20
CA TYR A 740 -14.56 27.79 10.48
C TYR A 740 -14.13 28.83 11.51
N ASN A 741 -14.52 28.58 12.77
CA ASN A 741 -14.11 29.38 13.92
C ASN A 741 -13.38 28.52 14.95
N ILE A 742 -12.51 29.12 15.74
CA ILE A 742 -11.86 28.43 16.86
C ILE A 742 -12.90 28.17 17.95
N SER A 743 -12.97 26.92 18.41
CA SER A 743 -13.92 26.46 19.43
C SER A 743 -13.25 25.98 20.70
N ALA A 744 -11.98 25.57 20.64
CA ALA A 744 -11.16 25.21 21.79
C ALA A 744 -9.67 25.26 21.43
N VAL A 745 -8.83 25.27 22.46
CA VAL A 745 -7.37 25.11 22.35
C VAL A 745 -6.99 23.80 23.03
N TYR A 746 -5.94 23.13 22.56
CA TYR A 746 -5.38 21.98 23.26
C TYR A 746 -3.88 22.11 23.46
N LEU A 747 -3.41 21.51 24.56
CA LEU A 747 -2.01 21.42 24.93
C LEU A 747 -1.65 19.95 25.15
N ARG A 748 -0.49 19.54 24.64
CA ARG A 748 -0.05 18.15 24.61
C ARG A 748 1.34 18.01 25.22
N GLY A 749 1.42 17.18 26.26
CA GLY A 749 2.63 16.99 27.04
C GLY A 749 3.71 16.23 26.27
N ALA A 750 4.95 16.62 26.52
CA ALA A 750 6.15 16.00 25.96
C ALA A 750 6.31 14.54 26.39
N THR A 751 7.03 13.74 25.60
CA THR A 751 7.45 12.39 26.01
C THR A 751 8.43 12.43 27.18
N LYS A 752 8.29 11.49 28.11
CA LYS A 752 9.24 11.24 29.21
C LYS A 752 10.66 11.07 28.66
N GLN A 753 11.60 11.91 29.10
CA GLN A 753 13.02 11.68 28.83
C GLN A 753 13.54 10.59 29.78
N PRO A 754 14.24 9.56 29.29
CA PRO A 754 14.79 8.50 30.15
C PRO A 754 15.82 9.10 31.11
N GLY A 755 15.51 9.12 32.41
CA GLY A 755 16.39 9.59 33.48
C GLY A 755 15.94 10.86 34.22
N SER A 756 14.83 11.52 33.85
CA SER A 756 14.31 12.65 34.63
C SER A 756 13.59 12.17 35.90
N THR A 757 13.95 12.74 37.05
CA THR A 757 13.34 12.45 38.37
C THR A 757 12.08 13.28 38.68
N GLU A 758 11.62 14.14 37.76
CA GLU A 758 10.42 14.96 37.95
C GLU A 758 9.12 14.19 37.66
N GLU A 759 8.69 13.33 38.59
CA GLU A 759 7.41 12.59 38.53
C GLU A 759 6.19 13.49 38.30
N THR A 760 6.23 14.75 38.73
CA THR A 760 5.12 15.72 38.65
C THR A 760 4.78 16.18 37.22
N ARG A 761 5.76 16.24 36.30
CA ARG A 761 5.52 16.68 34.91
C ARG A 761 4.91 15.59 34.02
N GLU A 762 4.92 14.34 34.46
CA GLU A 762 4.31 13.22 33.73
C GLU A 762 2.77 13.26 33.80
N HIS A 763 2.26 13.74 34.93
CA HIS A 763 0.83 13.72 35.25
C HIS A 763 0.10 15.02 34.88
N PHE A 764 0.81 16.16 34.85
CA PHE A 764 0.20 17.46 34.50
C PHE A 764 1.23 18.51 34.06
N PHE A 765 0.73 19.61 33.48
CA PHE A 765 1.53 20.73 32.93
C PHE A 765 1.96 21.73 34.02
N SER A 766 3.02 22.52 33.77
CA SER A 766 3.43 23.56 34.72
C SER A 766 2.45 24.75 34.72
N PRO A 767 2.34 25.54 35.81
CA PRO A 767 1.55 26.76 35.83
C PRO A 767 1.90 27.76 34.73
N LEU A 768 3.17 27.78 34.28
CA LEU A 768 3.60 28.63 33.17
C LEU A 768 3.00 28.16 31.84
N ASP A 769 3.00 26.85 31.57
CA ASP A 769 2.38 26.28 30.37
C ASP A 769 0.86 26.53 30.36
N VAL A 770 0.21 26.37 31.52
CA VAL A 770 -1.24 26.66 31.70
C VAL A 770 -1.54 28.15 31.44
N SER A 771 -0.67 29.06 31.87
CA SER A 771 -0.82 30.49 31.64
C SER A 771 -0.71 30.86 30.16
N GLN A 772 0.22 30.24 29.43
CA GLN A 772 0.38 30.46 28.00
C GLN A 772 -0.87 30.03 27.23
N VAL A 773 -1.37 28.81 27.47
CA VAL A 773 -2.57 28.31 26.77
C VAL A 773 -3.84 29.06 27.19
N ARG A 774 -3.95 29.52 28.45
CA ARG A 774 -5.03 30.41 28.89
C ARG A 774 -5.06 31.71 28.08
N THR A 775 -3.89 32.30 27.83
CA THR A 775 -3.78 33.54 27.05
C THR A 775 -4.32 33.36 25.63
N LEU A 776 -4.05 32.21 25.01
CA LEU A 776 -4.63 31.83 23.71
C LEU A 776 -6.14 31.55 23.76
N ALA A 777 -6.63 31.02 24.87
CA ALA A 777 -8.04 30.67 25.03
C ALA A 777 -8.94 31.87 25.40
N TYR A 778 -8.35 33.02 25.74
CA TYR A 778 -9.08 34.20 26.16
C TYR A 778 -9.73 34.92 24.97
N LEU A 779 -11.04 35.10 25.03
CA LEU A 779 -11.79 36.04 24.22
C LEU A 779 -12.35 37.14 25.13
N PRO A 780 -12.57 38.37 24.63
CA PRO A 780 -13.12 39.46 25.45
C PRO A 780 -14.45 39.13 26.15
N SER A 781 -15.23 38.18 25.64
CA SER A 781 -16.53 37.77 26.18
C SER A 781 -16.51 36.48 26.99
N GLU A 782 -15.57 35.57 26.75
CA GLU A 782 -15.51 34.25 27.40
C GLU A 782 -14.13 33.59 27.29
N TYR A 783 -13.90 32.53 28.06
CA TYR A 783 -12.76 31.63 27.85
C TYR A 783 -13.18 30.42 27.02
N LEU A 784 -12.47 30.18 25.94
CA LEU A 784 -12.58 28.94 25.18
C LEU A 784 -12.17 27.74 26.05
N PRO A 785 -12.80 26.56 25.87
CA PRO A 785 -12.33 25.33 26.50
C PRO A 785 -10.87 25.02 26.15
N ILE A 786 -10.14 24.49 27.13
CA ILE A 786 -8.75 24.05 26.99
C ILE A 786 -8.70 22.54 27.23
N TYR A 787 -8.14 21.79 26.29
CA TYR A 787 -7.91 20.36 26.43
C TYR A 787 -6.45 20.08 26.80
N PHE A 788 -6.22 19.28 27.84
CA PHE A 788 -4.89 18.90 28.31
C PHE A 788 -4.66 17.41 28.05
N SER A 789 -3.77 17.10 27.12
CA SER A 789 -3.35 15.73 26.81
C SER A 789 -2.07 15.39 27.59
N CYS A 790 -2.24 14.89 28.81
CA CYS A 790 -1.17 14.56 29.75
C CYS A 790 -0.28 13.40 29.24
N ALA A 791 0.99 13.36 29.65
CA ALA A 791 1.95 12.35 29.19
C ALA A 791 1.63 10.93 29.71
N ASP A 792 1.00 10.86 30.88
CA ASP A 792 0.49 9.63 31.51
C ASP A 792 -0.75 9.00 30.83
N GLY A 793 -1.25 9.60 29.76
CA GLY A 793 -2.39 9.10 29.00
C GLY A 793 -3.75 9.63 29.45
N ALA A 794 -3.82 10.60 30.36
CA ALA A 794 -5.06 11.30 30.67
C ALA A 794 -5.40 12.40 29.65
N LEU A 795 -6.69 12.62 29.41
CA LEU A 795 -7.21 13.77 28.65
C LEU A 795 -8.17 14.55 29.55
N LEU A 796 -7.90 15.83 29.74
CA LEU A 796 -8.67 16.70 30.63
C LEU A 796 -9.27 17.86 29.82
N ARG A 797 -10.39 18.42 30.29
CA ARG A 797 -10.99 19.64 29.74
C ARG A 797 -11.15 20.67 30.85
N LEU A 798 -10.64 21.87 30.64
CA LEU A 798 -10.87 23.02 31.52
C LEU A 798 -11.71 24.06 30.78
N LYS A 799 -12.82 24.50 31.39
CA LYS A 799 -13.54 25.70 30.97
C LYS A 799 -13.53 26.71 32.12
N LEU A 800 -12.76 27.79 31.96
CA LEU A 800 -12.68 28.83 32.98
C LEU A 800 -13.97 29.63 33.05
N LEU A 801 -14.33 30.08 34.25
CA LEU A 801 -15.37 31.09 34.44
C LEU A 801 -14.87 32.42 33.86
N THR A 802 -15.75 33.17 33.21
CA THR A 802 -15.42 34.47 32.61
C THR A 802 -14.92 35.48 33.66
N PHE A 803 -15.55 35.47 34.83
CA PHE A 803 -15.25 36.36 35.94
C PHE A 803 -14.61 35.61 37.12
N ASP A 804 -13.97 36.37 38.01
CA ASP A 804 -13.43 35.84 39.25
C ASP A 804 -14.54 35.14 40.06
N PRO A 805 -14.41 33.86 40.42
CA PRO A 805 -15.37 33.17 41.27
C PRO A 805 -15.41 33.75 42.69
N ILE A 806 -14.39 34.50 43.11
CA ILE A 806 -14.34 35.18 44.40
C ILE A 806 -14.90 36.59 44.22
N PRO A 807 -16.09 36.92 44.78
CA PRO A 807 -16.66 38.24 44.64
C PRO A 807 -15.78 39.27 45.35
N SER A 808 -15.27 40.24 44.60
CA SER A 808 -14.59 41.41 45.14
C SER A 808 -15.51 42.62 45.06
N THR A 809 -15.54 43.46 46.09
CA THR A 809 -16.28 44.71 46.06
C THR A 809 -15.39 45.87 45.63
N ASP A 810 -15.94 46.78 44.84
CA ASP A 810 -15.28 48.04 44.51
C ASP A 810 -15.24 48.98 45.73
N ARG A 811 -14.65 50.17 45.55
CA ARG A 811 -14.58 51.21 46.58
C ARG A 811 -15.94 51.74 47.06
N PHE A 812 -17.04 51.35 46.42
CA PHE A 812 -18.42 51.74 46.74
C PHE A 812 -19.27 50.57 47.26
N GLY A 813 -18.66 49.39 47.50
CA GLY A 813 -19.36 48.22 48.03
C GLY A 813 -20.16 47.44 46.98
N GLN A 814 -19.99 47.71 45.69
CA GLN A 814 -20.66 46.97 44.60
C GLN A 814 -19.80 45.79 44.15
N ILE A 815 -20.43 44.69 43.70
CA ILE A 815 -19.72 43.53 43.17
C ILE A 815 -18.99 43.93 41.89
N GLU A 816 -17.67 43.80 41.89
CA GLU A 816 -16.78 44.14 40.79
C GLU A 816 -16.53 42.90 39.92
N PHE A 817 -16.92 42.97 38.63
CA PHE A 817 -16.72 41.89 37.66
C PHE A 817 -15.29 41.88 37.11
N LYS A 818 -14.35 41.35 37.89
CA LYS A 818 -12.96 41.18 37.47
C LYS A 818 -12.78 39.94 36.58
N PRO A 819 -11.87 39.98 35.59
CA PRO A 819 -11.47 38.78 34.86
C PRO A 819 -10.92 37.73 35.82
N ASN A 820 -11.22 36.47 35.56
CA ASN A 820 -10.75 35.36 36.38
C ASN A 820 -9.20 35.38 36.53
N PRO A 821 -8.67 35.54 37.76
CA PRO A 821 -7.23 35.73 37.98
C PRO A 821 -6.42 34.44 37.86
N PHE A 822 -7.08 33.27 37.82
CA PHE A 822 -6.39 31.99 37.74
C PHE A 822 -5.53 31.89 36.50
N ALA A 823 -4.27 31.46 36.67
CA ALA A 823 -3.25 31.34 35.63
C ALA A 823 -2.99 32.62 34.82
N SER A 824 -3.26 33.81 35.37
CA SER A 824 -2.70 35.06 34.84
C SER A 824 -1.16 35.00 34.85
N PRO A 825 -0.45 35.74 33.97
CA PRO A 825 1.02 35.68 33.92
C PRO A 825 1.69 35.94 35.28
N GLU A 826 1.16 36.87 36.06
CA GLU A 826 1.65 37.21 37.40
C GLU A 826 1.36 36.08 38.39
N GLN A 827 0.13 35.55 38.38
CA GLN A 827 -0.28 34.48 39.29
C GLN A 827 0.46 33.18 39.01
N ALA A 828 0.62 32.81 37.73
CA ALA A 828 1.34 31.63 37.29
C ALA A 828 2.81 31.66 37.69
N ARG A 829 3.49 32.81 37.59
CA ARG A 829 4.88 32.96 38.07
C ARG A 829 4.98 32.76 39.58
N ARG A 830 4.02 33.28 40.36
CA ARG A 830 3.97 33.09 41.81
C ARG A 830 3.71 31.63 42.17
N ASP A 831 2.71 31.00 41.56
CA ASP A 831 2.37 29.60 41.81
C ASP A 831 3.52 28.67 41.40
N TRP A 832 4.19 28.95 40.28
CA TRP A 832 5.40 28.22 39.86
C TRP A 832 6.54 28.35 40.88
N SER A 833 6.82 29.56 41.35
CA SER A 833 7.83 29.80 42.40
C SER A 833 7.48 29.07 43.70
N ASN A 834 6.20 29.06 44.10
CA ASN A 834 5.74 28.34 45.28
C ASN A 834 5.86 26.82 45.13
N ILE A 835 5.60 26.25 43.96
CA ILE A 835 5.81 24.82 43.68
C ILE A 835 7.30 24.47 43.78
N GLN A 836 8.17 25.28 43.17
CA GLN A 836 9.64 25.08 43.24
C GLN A 836 10.18 25.19 44.68
N GLN A 837 9.55 26.03 45.52
CA GLN A 837 9.88 26.16 46.94
C GLN A 837 9.17 25.13 47.85
N GLY A 838 8.38 24.19 47.29
CA GLY A 838 7.61 23.21 48.06
C GLY A 838 6.45 23.78 48.89
N LYS A 839 6.10 25.06 48.70
CA LYS A 839 5.01 25.75 49.41
C LYS A 839 3.62 25.47 48.82
N LEU A 840 3.56 24.96 47.59
CA LEU A 840 2.33 24.61 46.90
C LEU A 840 2.51 23.23 46.24
N GLY A 841 1.65 22.26 46.60
CA GLY A 841 1.64 20.96 45.95
C GLY A 841 0.87 20.98 44.62
N LEU A 842 1.13 19.99 43.75
CA LEU A 842 0.37 19.81 42.50
C LEU A 842 -1.13 19.60 42.77
N THR A 843 -1.47 18.82 43.81
CA THR A 843 -2.88 18.60 44.22
C THR A 843 -3.59 19.91 44.58
N ASP A 844 -2.94 20.78 45.35
CA ASP A 844 -3.51 22.07 45.74
C ASP A 844 -3.66 22.99 44.53
N TYR A 845 -2.71 22.96 43.60
CA TYR A 845 -2.80 23.68 42.33
C TYR A 845 -3.98 23.20 41.46
N ILE A 846 -4.19 21.89 41.36
CA ILE A 846 -5.34 21.30 40.63
C ILE A 846 -6.67 21.68 41.30
N ARG A 847 -6.74 21.68 42.63
CA ARG A 847 -7.94 22.14 43.36
C ARG A 847 -8.25 23.62 43.13
N LYS A 848 -7.22 24.47 43.10
CA LYS A 848 -7.36 25.89 42.69
C LYS A 848 -7.88 26.00 41.26
N MET A 849 -7.37 25.17 40.34
CA MET A 849 -7.84 25.11 38.95
C MET A 849 -9.32 24.72 38.85
N ALA A 850 -9.74 23.71 39.61
CA ALA A 850 -11.12 23.27 39.69
C ALA A 850 -12.06 24.27 40.40
N ALA A 851 -11.53 25.16 41.26
CA ALA A 851 -12.29 26.27 41.83
C ALA A 851 -12.49 27.41 40.83
N ALA A 852 -11.51 27.64 39.96
CA ALA A 852 -11.52 28.71 38.97
C ALA A 852 -12.41 28.41 37.75
N GLY A 853 -12.85 27.17 37.57
CA GLY A 853 -13.63 26.76 36.40
C GLY A 853 -14.10 25.31 36.46
N GLU A 854 -14.58 24.81 35.34
CA GLU A 854 -15.00 23.42 35.20
C GLU A 854 -13.86 22.58 34.63
N LEU A 855 -13.15 21.88 35.53
CA LEU A 855 -12.17 20.87 35.17
C LEU A 855 -12.85 19.49 35.10
N GLU A 856 -12.73 18.81 33.97
CA GLU A 856 -13.30 17.48 33.72
C GLU A 856 -12.22 16.50 33.24
N VAL A 857 -12.23 15.27 33.77
CA VAL A 857 -11.45 14.14 33.25
C VAL A 857 -12.26 13.43 32.17
N LEU A 858 -11.75 13.41 30.94
CA LEU A 858 -12.41 12.79 29.78
C LEU A 858 -11.85 11.41 29.45
N VAL A 859 -10.53 11.24 29.56
CA VAL A 859 -9.83 9.95 29.45
C VAL A 859 -9.00 9.79 30.72
N THR A 860 -9.15 8.66 31.39
CA THR A 860 -8.49 8.37 32.67
C THR A 860 -7.05 7.89 32.49
N SER A 861 -6.22 8.09 33.52
CA SER A 861 -4.91 7.46 33.69
C SER A 861 -4.84 6.83 35.09
N ALA A 862 -3.73 6.16 35.44
CA ALA A 862 -3.54 5.68 36.81
C ALA A 862 -3.60 6.83 37.82
N TYR A 863 -3.07 8.01 37.47
CA TYR A 863 -3.11 9.21 38.32
C TYR A 863 -4.50 9.87 38.30
N TRP A 864 -5.05 10.10 37.11
CA TRP A 864 -6.39 10.63 36.86
C TRP A 864 -7.42 9.49 36.78
N SER A 865 -7.64 8.81 37.92
CA SER A 865 -8.40 7.55 37.96
C SER A 865 -9.92 7.70 37.78
N CYS A 866 -10.51 8.83 38.16
CA CYS A 866 -11.95 9.06 38.10
C CYS A 866 -12.34 9.94 36.89
N PRO A 867 -13.21 9.49 35.98
CA PRO A 867 -13.77 10.35 34.94
C PRO A 867 -14.75 11.38 35.52
N GLY A 868 -15.06 12.43 34.76
CA GLY A 868 -16.07 13.43 35.14
C GLY A 868 -15.49 14.70 35.79
N LYS A 869 -16.36 15.48 36.46
CA LYS A 869 -15.98 16.79 37.03
C LYS A 869 -15.05 16.61 38.24
N VAL A 870 -13.95 17.36 38.24
CA VAL A 870 -12.97 17.38 39.33
C VAL A 870 -13.46 18.33 40.42
N GLY A 871 -13.69 17.79 41.62
CA GLY A 871 -14.11 18.54 42.81
C GLY A 871 -12.96 19.01 43.70
N GLN A 872 -13.29 19.74 44.76
CA GLN A 872 -12.32 20.18 45.78
C GLN A 872 -11.78 19.02 46.64
N ASP A 873 -12.51 17.93 46.70
CA ASP A 873 -12.16 16.68 47.37
C ASP A 873 -11.17 15.83 46.56
N TRP A 874 -10.90 16.17 45.30
CA TRP A 874 -10.05 15.39 44.42
C TRP A 874 -8.67 15.11 45.03
N VAL A 875 -8.22 13.86 44.89
CA VAL A 875 -6.85 13.40 45.19
C VAL A 875 -6.33 12.48 44.08
N PRO A 876 -5.01 12.39 43.88
CA PRO A 876 -4.42 11.42 42.94
C PRO A 876 -4.83 9.98 43.27
N HIS A 877 -4.99 9.14 42.26
CA HIS A 877 -5.31 7.70 42.41
C HIS A 877 -6.61 7.42 43.18
N MET A 878 -7.58 8.35 43.14
CA MET A 878 -8.90 8.12 43.72
C MET A 878 -9.52 6.80 43.21
N ARG A 879 -10.24 6.12 44.11
CA ARG A 879 -10.99 4.92 43.75
C ARG A 879 -12.03 5.27 42.68
N ALA A 880 -12.01 4.53 41.58
CA ALA A 880 -12.91 4.75 40.45
C ALA A 880 -14.39 4.73 40.90
N ILE A 881 -15.14 5.72 40.41
CA ILE A 881 -16.59 5.80 40.54
C ILE A 881 -17.22 4.72 39.64
N SER A 882 -18.40 4.19 40.01
CA SER A 882 -19.10 3.22 39.15
C SER A 882 -19.49 3.85 37.80
N ASP A 883 -19.48 3.04 36.73
CA ASP A 883 -19.89 3.48 35.39
C ASP A 883 -21.35 3.98 35.34
N ASP A 884 -22.18 3.53 36.27
CA ASP A 884 -23.58 3.96 36.41
C ASP A 884 -23.71 5.35 37.01
N ASP A 885 -22.93 5.66 38.05
CA ASP A 885 -22.95 6.98 38.66
C ASP A 885 -22.34 8.04 37.72
N LEU A 886 -21.35 7.65 36.92
CA LEU A 886 -20.78 8.48 35.85
C LEU A 886 -21.81 8.82 34.77
N TRP A 887 -22.63 7.84 34.37
CA TRP A 887 -23.71 8.04 33.41
C TRP A 887 -24.76 9.02 33.89
N ALA A 888 -25.14 8.87 35.16
CA ALA A 888 -26.17 9.69 35.79
C ALA A 888 -25.81 11.17 35.69
N GLN A 889 -24.51 11.48 35.76
CA GLN A 889 -23.98 12.83 35.60
C GLN A 889 -23.97 13.28 34.13
N LYS A 890 -23.40 12.47 33.22
CA LYS A 890 -23.17 12.85 31.81
C LYS A 890 -23.44 11.68 30.86
N PRO A 891 -24.66 11.54 30.30
CA PRO A 891 -25.04 10.43 29.42
C PRO A 891 -24.58 10.63 27.96
N VAL A 892 -23.33 11.08 27.76
CA VAL A 892 -22.74 11.35 26.45
C VAL A 892 -21.76 10.25 26.10
N LEU A 893 -21.97 9.60 24.95
CA LEU A 893 -21.06 8.57 24.46
C LEU A 893 -19.99 9.17 23.56
N PRO A 894 -18.74 8.69 23.64
CA PRO A 894 -17.69 9.10 22.72
C PRO A 894 -17.93 8.53 21.32
N LEU A 895 -17.62 9.33 20.30
CA LEU A 895 -17.93 9.00 18.91
C LEU A 895 -16.68 9.00 18.02
N GLY A 896 -16.71 8.20 16.97
CA GLY A 896 -15.68 8.17 15.93
C GLY A 896 -15.74 9.39 15.00
N PRO A 897 -14.85 9.46 13.98
CA PRO A 897 -14.94 10.46 12.94
C PRO A 897 -16.11 10.20 11.98
N ILE A 898 -16.45 11.20 11.17
CA ILE A 898 -17.44 11.10 10.11
C ILE A 898 -16.88 10.26 8.96
N PHE A 899 -17.65 9.29 8.50
CA PHE A 899 -17.43 8.50 7.28
C PHE A 899 -18.53 8.74 6.24
N HIS A 900 -18.23 8.40 4.99
CA HIS A 900 -19.20 8.48 3.90
C HIS A 900 -20.12 7.24 3.80
N HIS A 901 -19.76 6.13 4.44
CA HIS A 901 -20.55 4.90 4.42
C HIS A 901 -20.56 4.21 5.78
N PRO A 902 -21.67 3.56 6.22
CA PRO A 902 -21.75 2.93 7.53
C PRO A 902 -20.75 1.79 7.70
N ASP A 903 -20.50 1.01 6.64
CA ASP A 903 -19.55 -0.11 6.69
C ASP A 903 -18.11 0.35 7.05
N ASP A 904 -17.68 1.55 6.65
CA ASP A 904 -16.36 2.07 7.01
C ASP A 904 -16.34 2.59 8.46
N ALA A 905 -17.43 3.22 8.91
CA ALA A 905 -17.57 3.65 10.30
C ALA A 905 -17.51 2.44 11.25
N VAL A 906 -18.19 1.34 10.90
CA VAL A 906 -18.13 0.08 11.64
C VAL A 906 -16.71 -0.51 11.59
N GLY A 907 -16.06 -0.50 10.43
CA GLY A 907 -14.67 -0.94 10.29
C GLY A 907 -13.67 -0.09 11.10
N HIS A 908 -14.00 1.18 11.39
CA HIS A 908 -13.26 2.01 12.33
C HIS A 908 -13.50 1.55 13.77
N ALA A 909 -14.76 1.41 14.19
CA ALA A 909 -15.11 0.93 15.54
C ALA A 909 -14.50 -0.44 15.86
N GLN A 910 -14.49 -1.37 14.88
CA GLN A 910 -13.85 -2.69 15.03
C GLN A 910 -12.36 -2.57 15.39
N ARG A 911 -11.63 -1.65 14.75
CA ARG A 911 -10.20 -1.43 15.04
C ARG A 911 -9.96 -0.76 16.40
N ARG A 912 -10.96 -0.07 16.95
CA ARG A 912 -10.89 0.61 18.24
C ARG A 912 -10.95 -0.36 19.42
N ILE A 913 -11.48 -1.58 19.24
CA ILE A 913 -11.59 -2.61 20.31
C ILE A 913 -10.24 -2.84 21.01
N ALA A 914 -9.15 -2.95 20.26
CA ALA A 914 -7.81 -3.19 20.81
C ALA A 914 -7.33 -2.07 21.76
N HIS A 915 -7.97 -0.90 21.71
CA HIS A 915 -7.67 0.26 22.56
C HIS A 915 -8.68 0.44 23.70
N VAL A 916 -9.71 -0.41 23.81
CA VAL A 916 -10.67 -0.36 24.92
C VAL A 916 -10.05 -1.00 26.15
N LYS A 917 -9.96 -0.24 27.25
CA LYS A 917 -9.29 -0.68 28.49
C LYS A 917 -10.02 -1.82 29.22
N ALA A 918 -11.35 -1.91 29.07
CA ALA A 918 -12.17 -2.90 29.76
C ALA A 918 -12.10 -4.25 29.04
N GLN A 919 -11.74 -5.32 29.77
CA GLN A 919 -11.79 -6.70 29.27
C GLN A 919 -13.24 -7.20 29.34
N ALA A 920 -13.86 -7.44 28.18
CA ALA A 920 -15.19 -8.03 28.08
C ALA A 920 -15.20 -9.11 26.99
N ASN A 921 -16.12 -10.06 27.10
CA ASN A 921 -16.31 -11.08 26.07
C ASN A 921 -16.93 -10.49 24.79
N PHE A 922 -17.78 -9.48 24.95
CA PHE A 922 -18.43 -8.77 23.87
C PHE A 922 -18.40 -7.26 24.09
N TYR A 923 -18.44 -6.52 22.98
CA TYR A 923 -18.62 -5.08 22.94
C TYR A 923 -19.81 -4.73 22.05
N ILE A 924 -20.58 -3.72 22.44
CA ILE A 924 -21.73 -3.22 21.68
C ILE A 924 -21.40 -1.82 21.15
N SER A 925 -21.87 -1.53 19.95
CA SER A 925 -21.76 -0.21 19.31
C SER A 925 -23.00 0.06 18.44
N GLY A 926 -23.12 1.29 17.94
CA GLY A 926 -24.16 1.71 17.02
C GLY A 926 -23.62 2.69 15.98
N VAL A 927 -24.35 2.87 14.88
CA VAL A 927 -24.02 3.87 13.84
C VAL A 927 -25.08 4.94 13.81
N LEU A 928 -24.64 6.18 14.03
CA LEU A 928 -25.40 7.41 13.86
C LEU A 928 -25.33 7.87 12.40
N VAL A 929 -26.45 8.33 11.87
CA VAL A 929 -26.57 8.72 10.46
C VAL A 929 -27.23 10.08 10.31
N ARG A 930 -26.65 10.91 9.44
CA ARG A 930 -27.28 12.06 8.79
C ARG A 930 -27.38 11.80 7.28
N PRO A 931 -28.57 11.40 6.77
CA PRO A 931 -28.70 10.93 5.38
C PRO A 931 -28.44 11.99 4.32
N ASP A 932 -28.82 13.25 4.59
CA ASP A 932 -28.72 14.39 3.67
C ASP A 932 -27.29 14.63 3.14
N THR A 933 -26.28 14.39 3.97
CA THR A 933 -24.87 14.54 3.61
C THR A 933 -24.12 13.22 3.58
N TYR A 934 -24.79 12.07 3.64
CA TYR A 934 -24.10 10.77 3.72
C TYR A 934 -23.05 10.75 4.85
N SER A 935 -23.45 11.20 6.04
CA SER A 935 -22.57 11.28 7.21
C SER A 935 -22.88 10.15 8.18
N TYR A 936 -21.91 9.27 8.39
CA TYR A 936 -22.02 8.09 9.24
C TYR A 936 -20.97 8.13 10.33
N VAL A 937 -21.37 7.96 11.59
CA VAL A 937 -20.48 8.05 12.75
C VAL A 937 -20.73 6.84 13.64
N SER A 938 -19.68 6.11 13.99
CA SER A 938 -19.78 5.00 14.95
C SER A 938 -19.72 5.52 16.37
N VAL A 939 -20.56 4.98 17.25
CA VAL A 939 -20.37 5.04 18.70
C VAL A 939 -19.14 4.20 19.05
N GLU A 940 -18.25 4.70 19.90
CA GLU A 940 -17.11 3.90 20.33
C GLU A 940 -17.57 2.62 21.06
N PRO A 941 -16.85 1.50 20.90
CA PRO A 941 -17.26 0.23 21.50
C PRO A 941 -17.43 0.33 23.02
N VAL A 942 -18.61 -0.06 23.51
CA VAL A 942 -18.94 -0.16 24.94
C VAL A 942 -18.84 -1.62 25.36
N ALA A 943 -18.10 -1.90 26.43
CA ALA A 943 -17.94 -3.24 26.96
C ALA A 943 -19.27 -3.78 27.52
N ASP A 944 -19.56 -5.06 27.26
CA ASP A 944 -20.78 -5.73 27.72
C ASP A 944 -20.44 -6.82 28.74
N HIS A 945 -20.79 -6.58 30.00
CA HIS A 945 -20.30 -7.35 31.15
C HIS A 945 -21.35 -8.28 31.81
N ALA A 946 -22.65 -8.12 31.52
CA ALA A 946 -23.72 -8.84 32.23
C ALA A 946 -24.98 -9.07 31.38
N SER A 947 -25.87 -9.94 31.86
CA SER A 947 -27.23 -10.12 31.33
C SER A 947 -28.26 -9.60 32.35
N PRO A 948 -29.24 -8.76 31.97
CA PRO A 948 -29.46 -8.23 30.61
C PRO A 948 -28.31 -7.28 30.18
N SER A 949 -28.05 -7.22 28.87
CA SER A 949 -26.91 -6.51 28.27
C SER A 949 -26.87 -5.03 28.65
N ASP A 950 -26.02 -4.68 29.63
CA ASP A 950 -25.83 -3.31 30.11
C ASP A 950 -25.29 -2.42 28.98
N GLY A 951 -24.38 -2.94 28.16
CA GLY A 951 -23.81 -2.21 27.02
C GLY A 951 -24.87 -1.88 25.96
N PHE A 952 -25.82 -2.78 25.72
CA PHE A 952 -26.92 -2.54 24.78
C PHE A 952 -27.89 -1.48 25.27
N LEU A 953 -28.31 -1.57 26.54
CA LEU A 953 -29.16 -0.54 27.17
C LEU A 953 -28.43 0.79 27.32
N ARG A 954 -27.09 0.81 27.27
CA ARG A 954 -26.31 2.05 27.29
C ARG A 954 -26.40 2.85 26.00
N ILE A 955 -26.66 2.20 24.87
CA ILE A 955 -26.71 2.85 23.55
C ILE A 955 -28.15 2.98 23.06
N PHE A 956 -28.99 1.98 23.29
CA PHE A 956 -30.33 1.87 22.70
C PHE A 956 -31.46 2.00 23.74
N ARG A 957 -31.37 3.04 24.58
CA ARG A 957 -32.40 3.39 25.57
C ARG A 957 -33.33 4.47 25.04
N THR A 958 -34.61 4.37 25.40
CA THR A 958 -35.62 5.39 25.09
C THR A 958 -36.30 5.88 26.38
N GLN A 959 -36.96 7.04 26.31
CA GLN A 959 -37.74 7.60 27.42
C GLN A 959 -38.85 6.64 27.90
N GLY A 960 -39.36 5.78 27.02
CA GLY A 960 -40.43 4.82 27.35
C GLY A 960 -39.95 3.49 27.93
N ASP A 961 -38.64 3.27 28.06
CA ASP A 961 -38.12 2.03 28.63
C ASP A 961 -38.34 1.97 30.16
N PRO A 962 -38.82 0.85 30.74
CA PRO A 962 -39.05 0.72 32.19
C PRO A 962 -37.79 0.92 33.05
N SER A 963 -36.61 0.68 32.47
CA SER A 963 -35.32 0.86 33.14
C SER A 963 -34.82 2.31 33.18
N THR A 964 -35.51 3.25 32.52
CA THR A 964 -35.09 4.66 32.46
C THR A 964 -35.37 5.35 33.79
N SER A 965 -34.33 5.94 34.39
CA SER A 965 -34.40 6.60 35.70
C SER A 965 -33.43 7.78 35.78
N ALA A 966 -33.41 8.51 36.90
CA ALA A 966 -32.44 9.59 37.12
C ALA A 966 -30.98 9.12 37.06
N ARG A 967 -30.70 7.86 37.43
CA ARG A 967 -29.40 7.22 37.25
C ARG A 967 -29.22 6.66 35.84
N ASN A 968 -30.30 6.11 35.27
CA ASN A 968 -30.31 5.48 33.95
C ASN A 968 -30.92 6.39 32.89
N LYS A 969 -30.27 7.54 32.63
CA LYS A 969 -30.71 8.50 31.61
C LYS A 969 -30.59 7.94 30.19
N VAL A 970 -31.35 8.54 29.27
CA VAL A 970 -31.28 8.27 27.83
C VAL A 970 -29.98 8.88 27.26
N PRO A 971 -29.28 8.21 26.33
CA PRO A 971 -28.08 8.74 25.69
C PRO A 971 -28.37 10.05 24.94
N GLU A 972 -27.46 11.00 25.07
CA GLU A 972 -27.51 12.27 24.33
C GLU A 972 -26.72 12.15 23.02
N PHE A 973 -27.43 12.29 21.90
CA PHE A 973 -26.84 12.33 20.56
C PHE A 973 -27.03 13.71 19.92
N PRO A 974 -26.11 14.15 19.05
CA PRO A 974 -26.25 15.42 18.33
C PRO A 974 -27.54 15.51 17.51
N VAL A 975 -28.08 16.73 17.41
CA VAL A 975 -29.29 17.04 16.64
C VAL A 975 -29.13 16.58 15.18
N GLU A 976 -30.21 16.11 14.56
CA GLU A 976 -30.26 15.54 13.19
C GLU A 976 -29.58 14.18 12.98
N TYR A 977 -28.88 13.63 13.99
CA TYR A 977 -28.33 12.28 13.91
C TYR A 977 -29.26 11.26 14.57
N SER A 978 -29.44 10.10 13.93
CA SER A 978 -30.25 8.99 14.46
C SER A 978 -29.50 7.66 14.34
N LEU A 979 -29.71 6.75 15.30
CA LEU A 979 -29.16 5.40 15.25
C LEU A 979 -29.86 4.58 14.15
N ARG A 980 -29.08 4.06 13.20
CA ARG A 980 -29.56 3.24 12.07
C ARG A 980 -28.93 1.85 11.98
N ALA A 981 -27.91 1.56 12.78
CA ALA A 981 -27.35 0.22 12.84
C ALA A 981 -26.92 -0.15 14.25
N ALA A 982 -26.99 -1.44 14.54
CA ALA A 982 -26.48 -2.05 15.75
C ALA A 982 -25.29 -2.94 15.43
N PHE A 983 -24.31 -2.98 16.33
CA PHE A 983 -23.08 -3.72 16.14
C PHE A 983 -22.73 -4.49 17.41
N GLN A 984 -22.48 -5.78 17.28
CA GLN A 984 -21.90 -6.62 18.33
C GLN A 984 -20.52 -7.11 17.90
N MET A 985 -19.56 -7.08 18.81
CA MET A 985 -18.19 -7.47 18.56
C MET A 985 -17.75 -8.49 19.60
N ALA A 986 -17.25 -9.65 19.17
CA ALA A 986 -16.52 -10.54 20.06
C ALA A 986 -15.10 -10.01 20.30
N ALA A 987 -14.57 -10.21 21.51
CA ALA A 987 -13.18 -9.88 21.79
C ALA A 987 -12.25 -10.71 20.88
N PRO A 988 -11.30 -10.06 20.18
CA PRO A 988 -10.38 -10.78 19.29
C PRO A 988 -9.48 -11.72 20.09
N GLN A 989 -9.29 -12.94 19.58
CA GLN A 989 -8.39 -13.94 20.17
C GLN A 989 -7.34 -14.35 19.13
N ALA A 990 -6.08 -14.04 19.40
CA ALA A 990 -4.99 -14.37 18.48
C ALA A 990 -4.84 -15.89 18.34
N GLY A 991 -4.74 -16.38 17.09
CA GLY A 991 -4.60 -17.80 16.80
C GLY A 991 -5.89 -18.63 16.99
N PHE A 992 -7.04 -18.00 17.24
CA PHE A 992 -8.31 -18.70 17.37
C PHE A 992 -8.67 -19.43 16.07
N THR A 993 -8.76 -20.75 16.16
CA THR A 993 -9.26 -21.65 15.12
C THR A 993 -10.42 -22.41 15.75
N MET A 994 -11.59 -22.37 15.12
CA MET A 994 -12.77 -23.08 15.59
C MET A 994 -13.28 -23.97 14.47
N ASP A 995 -13.58 -25.22 14.79
CA ASP A 995 -14.09 -26.24 13.84
C ASP A 995 -15.53 -25.95 13.34
N GLY A 996 -16.07 -24.75 13.61
CA GLY A 996 -17.46 -24.36 13.34
C GLY A 996 -17.62 -22.97 12.69
N VAL A 997 -18.83 -22.43 12.75
CA VAL A 997 -19.17 -21.09 12.24
C VAL A 997 -19.24 -20.11 13.41
N ASP A 998 -18.31 -19.15 13.44
CA ASP A 998 -18.35 -18.03 14.39
C ASP A 998 -19.35 -16.97 13.92
N TYR A 999 -20.47 -16.84 14.62
CA TYR A 999 -21.49 -15.83 14.36
C TYR A 999 -22.30 -15.51 15.62
N ALA A 1000 -23.03 -14.38 15.58
CA ALA A 1000 -23.90 -13.94 16.66
C ALA A 1000 -24.96 -14.98 17.05
N SER A 1001 -25.37 -14.97 18.32
CA SER A 1001 -26.50 -15.77 18.77
C SER A 1001 -27.81 -15.30 18.15
N LYS A 1002 -28.77 -16.22 17.99
CA LYS A 1002 -30.12 -15.89 17.49
C LYS A 1002 -30.80 -14.79 18.31
N ALA A 1003 -30.66 -14.83 19.64
CA ALA A 1003 -31.17 -13.82 20.56
C ALA A 1003 -30.50 -12.45 20.33
N SER A 1004 -29.19 -12.43 20.09
CA SER A 1004 -28.46 -11.19 19.78
C SER A 1004 -28.92 -10.55 18.47
N VAL A 1005 -29.15 -11.35 17.43
CA VAL A 1005 -29.71 -10.87 16.15
C VAL A 1005 -31.12 -10.32 16.36
N TRP A 1006 -31.97 -11.04 17.09
CA TRP A 1006 -33.34 -10.61 17.39
C TRP A 1006 -33.41 -9.29 18.16
N ILE A 1007 -32.61 -9.17 19.24
CA ILE A 1007 -32.53 -7.96 20.06
C ILE A 1007 -32.00 -6.78 19.25
N SER A 1008 -30.99 -7.00 18.41
CA SER A 1008 -30.33 -5.94 17.64
C SER A 1008 -31.08 -5.53 16.36
N THR A 1009 -32.17 -6.22 16.00
CA THR A 1009 -32.97 -5.92 14.81
C THR A 1009 -34.42 -5.62 15.18
N LEU A 1010 -35.25 -6.66 15.40
CA LEU A 1010 -36.69 -6.53 15.59
C LEU A 1010 -37.05 -5.79 16.89
N ILE A 1011 -36.36 -6.06 18.00
CA ILE A 1011 -36.64 -5.35 19.27
C ILE A 1011 -36.33 -3.86 19.16
N LEU A 1012 -35.19 -3.49 18.55
CA LEU A 1012 -34.87 -2.08 18.31
C LEU A 1012 -35.88 -1.41 17.39
N LYS A 1013 -36.34 -2.11 16.35
CA LYS A 1013 -37.41 -1.63 15.48
C LYS A 1013 -38.71 -1.36 16.25
N ASN A 1014 -39.10 -2.27 17.15
CA ASN A 1014 -40.27 -2.08 18.02
C ASN A 1014 -40.10 -0.91 19.00
N LYS A 1015 -38.86 -0.61 19.41
CA LYS A 1015 -38.49 0.60 20.17
C LYS A 1015 -38.44 1.88 19.33
N ARG A 1016 -38.86 1.84 18.05
CA ARG A 1016 -38.85 2.95 17.08
C ARG A 1016 -37.46 3.38 16.60
N PHE A 1017 -36.43 2.57 16.80
CA PHE A 1017 -35.16 2.75 16.10
C PHE A 1017 -35.26 2.19 14.67
N ASN A 1018 -34.93 2.98 13.66
CA ASN A 1018 -34.99 2.50 12.27
C ASN A 1018 -33.71 1.74 11.90
N ILE A 1019 -33.53 0.55 12.44
CA ILE A 1019 -32.33 -0.27 12.20
C ILE A 1019 -32.35 -0.87 10.79
N GLU A 1020 -31.37 -0.49 9.99
CA GLU A 1020 -31.18 -0.90 8.61
C GLU A 1020 -30.21 -2.09 8.48
N ALA A 1021 -29.31 -2.27 9.45
CA ALA A 1021 -28.35 -3.36 9.43
C ALA A 1021 -27.88 -3.75 10.85
N PHE A 1022 -27.55 -5.03 10.98
CA PHE A 1022 -26.83 -5.59 12.12
C PHE A 1022 -25.44 -6.03 11.69
N TYR A 1023 -24.42 -5.61 12.44
CA TYR A 1023 -23.03 -5.98 12.19
C TYR A 1023 -22.54 -6.95 13.26
N TYR A 1024 -21.65 -7.86 12.89
CA TYR A 1024 -21.02 -8.79 13.82
C TYR A 1024 -19.51 -8.92 13.54
N SER A 1025 -18.68 -8.66 14.55
CA SER A 1025 -17.24 -8.97 14.50
C SER A 1025 -16.98 -10.29 15.19
N THR A 1026 -16.41 -11.24 14.46
CA THR A 1026 -15.97 -12.56 14.95
C THR A 1026 -14.71 -12.45 15.81
N ARG A 1027 -14.41 -13.51 16.56
CA ARG A 1027 -13.19 -13.62 17.39
C ARG A 1027 -11.91 -13.70 16.57
N SER A 1028 -11.98 -14.18 15.33
CA SER A 1028 -10.85 -14.16 14.39
C SER A 1028 -10.64 -12.80 13.72
N GLY A 1029 -11.59 -11.86 13.87
CA GLY A 1029 -11.50 -10.50 13.30
C GLY A 1029 -12.26 -10.28 12.00
N ALA A 1030 -13.00 -11.27 11.49
CA ALA A 1030 -13.89 -11.07 10.34
C ALA A 1030 -15.09 -10.20 10.72
N LEU A 1031 -15.52 -9.33 9.81
CA LEU A 1031 -16.67 -8.44 9.98
C LEU A 1031 -17.80 -8.86 9.04
N LEU A 1032 -18.95 -9.23 9.60
CA LEU A 1032 -20.15 -9.62 8.87
C LEU A 1032 -21.24 -8.56 9.01
N LYS A 1033 -22.07 -8.44 7.97
CA LYS A 1033 -23.24 -7.57 7.90
C LYS A 1033 -24.48 -8.36 7.54
N TYR A 1034 -25.53 -8.19 8.32
CA TYR A 1034 -26.87 -8.69 8.06
C TYR A 1034 -27.82 -7.51 7.81
N ILE A 1035 -28.55 -7.56 6.70
CA ILE A 1035 -29.62 -6.61 6.38
C ILE A 1035 -30.95 -7.38 6.53
N PRO A 1036 -31.76 -7.07 7.57
CA PRO A 1036 -33.01 -7.78 7.82
C PRO A 1036 -34.06 -7.42 6.76
N SER A 1037 -34.87 -8.41 6.36
CA SER A 1037 -36.03 -8.18 5.49
C SER A 1037 -37.19 -7.53 6.24
N ASN A 1038 -37.23 -7.75 7.56
CA ASN A 1038 -38.33 -7.43 8.45
C ASN A 1038 -39.66 -8.10 8.07
N SER A 1039 -39.60 -9.29 7.47
CA SER A 1039 -40.78 -10.10 7.18
C SER A 1039 -41.35 -10.74 8.46
N ALA A 1040 -42.65 -11.07 8.45
CA ALA A 1040 -43.29 -11.74 9.58
C ALA A 1040 -42.65 -13.11 9.89
N GLN A 1041 -42.27 -13.87 8.83
CA GLN A 1041 -41.60 -15.16 8.95
C GLN A 1041 -40.21 -15.04 9.60
N GLU A 1042 -39.45 -13.99 9.25
CA GLU A 1042 -38.17 -13.70 9.90
C GLU A 1042 -38.35 -13.41 11.39
N GLY A 1043 -39.36 -12.59 11.73
CA GLY A 1043 -39.66 -12.23 13.11
C GLY A 1043 -40.09 -13.43 13.96
N GLU A 1044 -40.99 -14.27 13.42
CA GLU A 1044 -41.41 -15.51 14.07
C GLU A 1044 -40.22 -16.45 14.29
N PHE A 1045 -39.41 -16.68 13.24
CA PHE A 1045 -38.19 -17.46 13.35
C PHE A 1045 -37.30 -16.93 14.45
N LEU A 1046 -36.93 -15.64 14.44
CA LEU A 1046 -36.01 -15.04 15.42
C LEU A 1046 -36.54 -15.06 16.87
N SER A 1047 -37.85 -15.02 17.06
CA SER A 1047 -38.49 -15.02 18.40
C SER A 1047 -38.50 -16.39 19.10
N GLN A 1048 -38.40 -17.49 18.34
CA GLN A 1048 -38.41 -18.84 18.91
C GLN A 1048 -37.07 -19.20 19.57
N PRO A 1049 -37.05 -20.00 20.66
CA PRO A 1049 -35.82 -20.43 21.32
C PRO A 1049 -34.87 -21.19 20.37
N SER A 1050 -33.57 -21.12 20.64
CA SER A 1050 -32.51 -21.68 19.79
C SER A 1050 -32.48 -23.20 19.82
N SER A 1051 -32.67 -23.85 18.67
CA SER A 1051 -32.57 -25.33 18.50
C SER A 1051 -31.60 -25.78 17.40
N GLY A 1052 -30.78 -24.89 16.83
CA GLY A 1052 -29.85 -25.19 15.73
C GLY A 1052 -28.46 -24.57 15.88
N SER A 1053 -27.53 -24.98 15.04
CA SER A 1053 -26.15 -24.47 15.03
C SER A 1053 -26.05 -23.05 14.47
N SER A 1054 -24.93 -22.35 14.70
CA SER A 1054 -24.66 -21.05 14.07
C SER A 1054 -24.67 -21.13 12.54
N ALA A 1055 -24.31 -22.27 11.96
CA ALA A 1055 -24.36 -22.49 10.52
C ALA A 1055 -25.80 -22.55 9.99
N ASP A 1056 -26.71 -23.18 10.73
CA ASP A 1056 -28.14 -23.23 10.41
C ASP A 1056 -28.76 -21.84 10.50
N LEU A 1057 -28.37 -21.08 11.54
CA LEU A 1057 -28.80 -19.69 11.71
C LEU A 1057 -28.37 -18.83 10.51
N VAL A 1058 -27.09 -18.86 10.12
CA VAL A 1058 -26.59 -18.09 8.96
C VAL A 1058 -27.34 -18.48 7.68
N SER A 1059 -27.57 -19.78 7.47
CA SER A 1059 -28.28 -20.27 6.27
C SER A 1059 -29.73 -19.77 6.21
N ARG A 1060 -30.43 -19.75 7.36
CA ARG A 1060 -31.80 -19.18 7.48
C ARG A 1060 -31.81 -17.66 7.32
N LEU A 1061 -30.86 -16.94 7.93
CA LEU A 1061 -30.76 -15.48 7.78
C LEU A 1061 -30.47 -15.06 6.34
N LYS A 1062 -29.61 -15.79 5.63
CA LYS A 1062 -29.35 -15.59 4.20
C LYS A 1062 -30.58 -15.86 3.33
N TYR A 1063 -31.49 -16.73 3.76
CA TYR A 1063 -32.76 -16.94 3.06
C TYR A 1063 -33.74 -15.77 3.26
N PHE A 1064 -33.82 -15.23 4.48
CA PHE A 1064 -34.74 -14.12 4.78
C PHE A 1064 -34.23 -12.77 4.28
N GLY A 1065 -32.95 -12.45 4.54
CA GLY A 1065 -32.35 -11.15 4.26
C GLY A 1065 -31.03 -11.26 3.51
N VAL A 1066 -30.19 -10.22 3.61
CA VAL A 1066 -28.89 -10.19 2.92
C VAL A 1066 -27.75 -10.33 3.91
N MET A 1067 -26.91 -11.34 3.70
CA MET A 1067 -25.68 -11.58 4.48
C MET A 1067 -24.43 -11.26 3.65
N ARG A 1068 -23.51 -10.49 4.24
CA ARG A 1068 -22.24 -10.09 3.60
C ARG A 1068 -21.05 -10.23 4.54
N VAL A 1069 -19.88 -10.55 3.98
CA VAL A 1069 -18.57 -10.44 4.65
C VAL A 1069 -17.89 -9.15 4.16
N LEU A 1070 -17.56 -8.24 5.10
CA LEU A 1070 -16.95 -6.93 4.82
C LEU A 1070 -15.44 -6.89 5.09
N THR A 1071 -14.98 -7.71 6.03
CA THR A 1071 -13.56 -7.93 6.33
C THR A 1071 -13.36 -9.43 6.49
N SER A 1072 -12.41 -9.98 5.74
CA SER A 1072 -12.06 -11.39 5.81
C SER A 1072 -11.10 -11.67 6.96
N ALA A 1073 -11.27 -12.82 7.61
CA ALA A 1073 -10.31 -13.37 8.57
C ALA A 1073 -10.48 -14.89 8.64
N SER A 1074 -9.68 -15.57 9.47
CA SER A 1074 -9.74 -17.04 9.61
C SER A 1074 -11.19 -17.55 9.82
N GLY A 1075 -11.61 -18.51 9.00
CA GLY A 1075 -12.99 -19.04 9.00
C GLY A 1075 -14.00 -18.29 8.12
N TRP A 1076 -13.64 -17.08 7.63
CA TRP A 1076 -14.41 -16.21 6.74
C TRP A 1076 -13.48 -15.52 5.72
N ASN A 1077 -12.93 -16.31 4.80
CA ASN A 1077 -11.88 -15.87 3.87
C ASN A 1077 -12.39 -15.21 2.58
N GLN A 1078 -13.71 -15.25 2.32
CA GLN A 1078 -14.32 -14.71 1.11
C GLN A 1078 -15.14 -13.45 1.42
N LEU A 1079 -14.84 -12.35 0.74
CA LEU A 1079 -15.56 -11.08 0.86
C LEU A 1079 -16.84 -11.08 0.01
N GLY A 1080 -17.78 -10.21 0.37
CA GLY A 1080 -19.00 -9.97 -0.41
C GLY A 1080 -20.21 -10.77 0.05
N ASN A 1081 -21.21 -10.93 -0.83
CA ASN A 1081 -22.47 -11.62 -0.53
C ASN A 1081 -22.26 -13.14 -0.36
N LEU A 1082 -22.92 -13.73 0.63
CA LEU A 1082 -22.91 -15.19 0.83
C LEU A 1082 -23.76 -15.90 -0.25
N GLY A 1083 -23.12 -16.81 -0.99
CA GLY A 1083 -23.75 -17.68 -1.99
C GLY A 1083 -24.49 -18.89 -1.39
N GLU A 1084 -24.92 -19.83 -2.24
CA GLU A 1084 -25.44 -21.14 -1.77
C GLU A 1084 -24.32 -22.05 -1.23
N ASP A 1085 -23.14 -21.95 -1.83
CA ASP A 1085 -21.93 -22.71 -1.50
C ASP A 1085 -21.09 -22.08 -0.36
N TRP A 1086 -21.67 -21.14 0.40
CA TRP A 1086 -20.93 -20.29 1.35
C TRP A 1086 -20.16 -21.08 2.42
N GLN A 1087 -20.64 -22.26 2.81
CA GLN A 1087 -20.00 -23.10 3.83
C GLN A 1087 -18.61 -23.61 3.39
N ILE A 1088 -18.46 -23.89 2.10
CA ILE A 1088 -17.19 -24.32 1.49
C ILE A 1088 -16.40 -23.08 1.08
N ALA A 1089 -17.07 -22.11 0.43
CA ALA A 1089 -16.42 -20.91 -0.07
C ALA A 1089 -15.71 -20.13 1.05
N ARG A 1090 -16.32 -19.98 2.23
CA ARG A 1090 -15.75 -19.23 3.36
C ARG A 1090 -14.37 -19.74 3.82
N LEU A 1091 -14.03 -20.99 3.55
CA LEU A 1091 -12.75 -21.59 3.94
C LEU A 1091 -11.67 -21.39 2.88
N ARG A 1092 -12.04 -21.10 1.62
CA ARG A 1092 -11.07 -20.87 0.53
C ARG A 1092 -10.28 -19.60 0.79
N VAL A 1093 -8.98 -19.74 1.03
CA VAL A 1093 -8.06 -18.60 1.18
C VAL A 1093 -7.96 -17.90 -0.16
N SER A 1094 -8.28 -16.60 -0.20
CA SER A 1094 -8.00 -15.78 -1.38
C SER A 1094 -6.49 -15.72 -1.55
N THR A 1095 -5.99 -16.10 -2.73
CA THR A 1095 -4.59 -15.91 -3.14
C THR A 1095 -4.33 -14.42 -3.41
N GLN A 1096 -4.34 -13.61 -2.34
CA GLN A 1096 -3.69 -12.30 -2.39
C GLN A 1096 -2.19 -12.54 -2.33
N THR A 1097 -1.60 -12.87 -3.47
CA THR A 1097 -0.15 -12.78 -3.63
C THR A 1097 0.25 -11.32 -3.48
N ASP A 1098 1.20 -11.02 -2.58
CA ASP A 1098 1.88 -9.71 -2.54
C ASP A 1098 2.66 -9.53 -3.84
N LYS A 1099 2.01 -8.98 -4.88
CA LYS A 1099 2.57 -8.84 -6.22
C LYS A 1099 3.58 -7.68 -6.26
N PRO A 1100 4.84 -7.89 -6.66
CA PRO A 1100 5.78 -6.80 -6.87
C PRO A 1100 5.24 -5.87 -7.95
N THR A 1101 5.49 -4.58 -7.78
CA THR A 1101 4.93 -3.53 -8.63
C THR A 1101 6.01 -2.89 -9.46
N ARG A 1102 5.64 -2.53 -10.67
CA ARG A 1102 6.46 -1.81 -11.62
C ARG A 1102 6.35 -0.31 -11.41
N ASP A 1103 7.36 0.41 -11.87
CA ASP A 1103 7.34 1.87 -12.06
C ASP A 1103 8.20 2.16 -13.31
N GLU A 1104 8.04 3.32 -13.92
CA GLU A 1104 8.32 3.76 -15.32
C GLU A 1104 9.63 3.41 -16.05
N LEU A 1105 10.51 2.61 -15.49
CA LEU A 1105 11.77 2.20 -16.09
C LEU A 1105 11.84 0.69 -16.04
#